data_AF-A0A3L7UP27-F1
#
_entry.id   AF-A0A3L7UP27-F1
#
_cell.length_a   1.000
_cell.length_b   1.000
_cell.length_c   1.000
_cell.angle_alpha   90.00
_cell.angle_beta   90.00
_cell.angle_gamma   90.00
#
_symmetry.space_group_name_H-M   'P 1'
#
loop_
_entity.id
_entity.type
_entity.pdbx_description
1 polymer ?
#
loop_
_entity_poly.entity_id
_entity_poly.type
_entity_poly.pdbx_seq_one_letter_code
_entity_poly.pdbx_strand_id
1 'polypeptide(L)'
;MTLIHNGRNTMTHLLRILRSCAILVFATCANGLTQEPSATRCYLIGNSLTWDTVPPLLSGDVQWHVDCGVHLPFIHANPEKPCVKESTLWPTALRDRQYDVVSVQPHYGSTLAQDVETISAWMKLQPKAVFVIHSGWAWHAQRAAEFESYAPPEQMTHSPGYFRALVAELRRLHPGRELRQTHVQNLLAAIADDIAANRAPFKNVVELYRDNIHLTHSHGKYLAHNAMRRALGQAPSAAGFEKLDPDVKQYLDGVLAQLTTAPADRALLAQILSIEETVDRSALIAKVSDKNLQSKLVALLPEIERAVKVRRGTLTLEAEIKEIGGKLICTPSGPQWLSLATGDSGTEIFDVPAAIDLYNGNNPLKGKGGRNERVTDDWLKRLSGLTTLRRLDLANCAIQGEGLQHIAALAGLRELNLTLTPVSDDALRHLGGLTELRILGLASTQCTGTGFAHLKSLRKLESVNFHFTPLNDAGLQAISQVPISDRLWFAHTRFTDEGAAHLKSQTQLKRCGIGSADKASSGEAVAALTKLPLEDLALLDNQATPSGLAHAAKIATLRRLDVSHAPTVTDDSMPLVAQMPMLEEFKLGSAQVTDAGLQSLAASKSLKKLWLSGIKGITPAGIEQLRNARPELVIQAQ
;
A
#
# COMPACT_ATOMS: atom_id res chain seq x y z
N MET A 1 -56.61 -9.77 57.24
CA MET A 1 -56.65 -11.15 57.78
C MET A 1 -55.64 -11.23 58.91
N THR A 2 -56.14 -11.31 60.14
CA THR A 2 -55.49 -11.77 61.38
C THR A 2 -54.59 -13.00 61.12
N LEU A 3 -53.45 -13.32 61.75
CA LEU A 3 -53.03 -13.41 63.18
C LEU A 3 -51.61 -14.08 63.14
N ILE A 4 -50.52 -13.60 63.75
CA ILE A 4 -49.82 -14.05 65.01
C ILE A 4 -48.31 -13.80 64.76
N HIS A 5 -47.57 -12.92 65.45
CA HIS A 5 -47.00 -12.90 66.80
C HIS A 5 -45.81 -13.85 67.10
N ASN A 6 -44.67 -13.23 67.49
CA ASN A 6 -43.57 -13.64 68.41
C ASN A 6 -42.20 -13.25 67.82
N GLY A 7 -41.29 -12.52 68.47
CA GLY A 7 -41.23 -11.96 69.82
C GLY A 7 -39.77 -11.91 70.29
N ARG A 8 -39.32 -10.73 70.80
CA ARG A 8 -38.37 -10.51 71.93
C ARG A 8 -36.92 -11.06 71.80
N ASN A 9 -35.84 -10.55 72.39
CA ASN A 9 -35.56 -9.49 73.38
C ASN A 9 -34.02 -9.34 73.50
N THR A 10 -33.53 -8.08 73.57
CA THR A 10 -32.59 -7.48 74.57
C THR A 10 -31.38 -8.31 75.12
N MET A 11 -30.16 -7.78 75.31
CA MET A 11 -29.77 -6.71 76.26
C MET A 11 -28.24 -6.39 76.16
N THR A 12 -27.89 -5.08 76.14
CA THR A 12 -26.83 -4.33 76.90
C THR A 12 -25.46 -4.95 77.25
N HIS A 13 -24.30 -4.27 77.25
CA HIS A 13 -23.84 -2.98 77.83
C HIS A 13 -22.34 -2.79 77.39
N LEU A 14 -21.61 -1.67 77.39
CA LEU A 14 -21.38 -0.67 78.45
C LEU A 14 -20.38 0.45 77.97
N LEU A 15 -20.68 1.73 78.29
CA LEU A 15 -19.77 2.84 78.73
C LEU A 15 -18.64 3.40 77.79
N ARG A 16 -18.23 4.69 77.75
CA ARG A 16 -18.56 6.02 78.36
C ARG A 16 -17.50 7.03 77.84
N ILE A 17 -17.74 8.33 77.57
CA ILE A 17 -17.47 9.54 78.41
C ILE A 17 -17.43 10.76 77.43
N LEU A 18 -18.36 11.73 77.49
CA LEU A 18 -18.35 13.07 78.16
C LEU A 18 -17.34 14.08 77.52
N ARG A 19 -17.57 15.39 77.32
CA ARG A 19 -18.52 16.45 77.73
C ARG A 19 -18.22 17.66 76.81
N SER A 20 -19.18 18.34 76.16
CA SER A 20 -20.08 19.42 76.63
C SER A 20 -19.50 20.84 76.70
N CYS A 21 -20.26 21.77 76.06
CA CYS A 21 -20.39 23.23 76.24
C CYS A 21 -19.43 24.17 75.50
N ALA A 22 -19.93 24.92 74.50
CA ALA A 22 -20.44 26.29 74.67
C ALA A 22 -20.82 26.90 73.31
N ILE A 23 -21.90 27.68 73.30
CA ILE A 23 -22.51 28.35 72.14
C ILE A 23 -21.65 29.56 71.72
N LEU A 24 -21.31 29.68 70.44
CA LEU A 24 -21.10 30.97 69.76
C LEU A 24 -21.14 30.80 68.23
N VAL A 25 -21.77 31.77 67.57
CA VAL A 25 -21.95 31.94 66.11
C VAL A 25 -20.64 31.79 65.34
N PHE A 26 -20.56 30.96 64.28
CA PHE A 26 -19.69 31.22 63.12
C PHE A 26 -20.12 30.50 61.84
N ALA A 27 -19.77 31.18 60.75
CA ALA A 27 -20.01 30.95 59.35
C ALA A 27 -19.66 29.54 58.81
N THR A 28 -20.34 29.26 57.70
CA THR A 28 -20.15 28.16 56.75
C THR A 28 -18.68 27.80 56.47
N CYS A 29 -18.28 26.58 56.80
CA CYS A 29 -17.10 25.93 56.24
C CYS A 29 -17.54 24.81 55.30
N ALA A 30 -17.04 24.91 54.06
CA ALA A 30 -17.16 23.92 53.01
C ALA A 30 -16.51 22.59 53.43
N ASN A 31 -17.26 21.50 53.30
CA ASN A 31 -16.66 20.18 53.17
C ASN A 31 -16.47 19.90 51.68
N GLY A 32 -15.22 20.03 51.22
CA GLY A 32 -14.78 19.51 49.94
C GLY A 32 -14.85 17.99 49.97
N LEU A 33 -15.89 17.44 49.33
CA LEU A 33 -15.85 16.06 48.86
C LEU A 33 -14.94 16.03 47.64
N THR A 34 -13.74 15.47 47.79
CA THR A 34 -12.92 15.08 46.64
C THR A 34 -13.67 13.99 45.89
N GLN A 35 -14.28 14.34 44.75
CA GLN A 35 -14.80 13.38 43.79
C GLN A 35 -13.67 12.44 43.38
N GLU A 36 -13.90 11.12 43.48
CA GLU A 36 -13.02 10.16 42.81
C GLU A 36 -12.93 10.52 41.32
N PRO A 37 -11.74 10.44 40.70
CA PRO A 37 -11.62 10.72 39.28
C PRO A 37 -12.53 9.78 38.50
N SER A 38 -13.46 10.37 37.73
CA SER A 38 -14.32 9.62 36.80
C SER A 38 -13.50 8.64 35.99
N ALA A 39 -13.92 7.38 35.94
CA ALA A 39 -13.32 6.35 35.08
C ALA A 39 -13.18 6.88 33.64
N THR A 40 -11.97 6.77 33.07
CA THR A 40 -11.68 7.20 31.70
C THR A 40 -12.60 6.50 30.71
N ARG A 41 -13.22 7.27 29.82
CA ARG A 41 -14.13 6.77 28.80
C ARG A 41 -13.37 6.59 27.50
N CYS A 42 -13.29 5.35 27.03
CA CYS A 42 -12.62 5.00 25.79
C CYS A 42 -13.64 4.46 24.77
N TYR A 43 -13.51 4.92 23.53
CA TYR A 43 -14.28 4.40 22.41
C TYR A 43 -13.36 3.89 21.31
N LEU A 44 -13.53 2.64 20.87
CA LEU A 44 -12.69 2.04 19.85
C LEU A 44 -13.54 1.70 18.60
N ILE A 45 -13.06 2.08 17.42
CA ILE A 45 -13.81 1.95 16.15
C ILE A 45 -13.01 1.16 15.13
N GLY A 46 -13.70 0.25 14.45
CA GLY A 46 -13.17 -0.55 13.36
C GLY A 46 -12.15 -1.56 13.86
N ASN A 47 -11.03 -1.64 13.15
CA ASN A 47 -10.04 -2.68 13.39
C ASN A 47 -9.13 -2.41 14.60
N SER A 48 -9.23 -1.26 15.28
CA SER A 48 -8.44 -0.95 16.50
C SER A 48 -8.55 -2.00 17.62
N LEU A 49 -9.53 -2.89 17.50
CA LEU A 49 -9.86 -3.96 18.42
C LEU A 49 -9.51 -5.35 17.91
N THR A 50 -9.43 -5.53 16.60
CA THR A 50 -9.44 -6.85 15.98
C THR A 50 -8.15 -7.59 16.32
N TRP A 51 -8.26 -8.46 17.31
CA TRP A 51 -7.25 -9.40 17.81
C TRP A 51 -5.94 -8.80 18.38
N ASP A 52 -5.71 -7.50 18.19
CA ASP A 52 -4.57 -6.75 18.75
C ASP A 52 -4.80 -6.31 20.20
N THR A 53 -6.05 -6.09 20.60
CA THR A 53 -6.39 -5.61 21.94
C THR A 53 -7.45 -6.48 22.60
N VAL A 54 -7.55 -6.41 23.93
CA VAL A 54 -8.58 -7.11 24.73
C VAL A 54 -9.39 -6.05 25.48
N PRO A 55 -10.56 -5.63 24.95
CA PRO A 55 -11.31 -4.52 25.53
C PRO A 55 -11.72 -4.73 27.00
N PRO A 56 -12.17 -5.93 27.42
CA PRO A 56 -12.47 -6.19 28.83
C PRO A 56 -11.28 -6.06 29.78
N LEU A 57 -10.03 -6.06 29.27
CA LEU A 57 -8.83 -5.88 30.08
C LEU A 57 -8.34 -4.42 30.09
N LEU A 58 -8.95 -3.53 29.31
CA LEU A 58 -8.69 -2.09 29.37
C LEU A 58 -9.36 -1.48 30.60
N SER A 59 -8.71 -0.48 31.20
CA SER A 59 -9.25 0.23 32.36
C SER A 59 -10.30 1.27 31.94
N GLY A 60 -11.28 1.50 32.81
CA GLY A 60 -12.30 2.53 32.62
C GLY A 60 -13.57 2.05 31.93
N ASP A 61 -14.35 2.98 31.38
CA ASP A 61 -15.56 2.69 30.62
C ASP A 61 -15.21 2.57 29.15
N VAL A 62 -15.12 1.33 28.67
CA VAL A 62 -14.66 1.00 27.33
C VAL A 62 -15.82 0.49 26.50
N GLN A 63 -16.11 1.19 25.41
CA GLN A 63 -17.11 0.80 24.42
C GLN A 63 -16.48 0.71 23.04
N TRP A 64 -17.14 -0.02 22.14
CA TRP A 64 -16.59 -0.26 20.83
C TRP A 64 -17.62 -0.46 19.74
N HIS A 65 -17.20 -0.14 18.52
CA HIS A 65 -17.86 -0.49 17.28
C HIS A 65 -16.91 -1.31 16.40
N VAL A 66 -17.12 -2.63 16.30
CA VAL A 66 -16.23 -3.51 15.52
C VAL A 66 -16.89 -3.87 14.20
N ASP A 67 -16.18 -3.62 13.11
CA ASP A 67 -16.47 -4.20 11.80
C ASP A 67 -15.15 -4.63 11.15
N CYS A 68 -14.97 -5.94 10.98
CA CYS A 68 -13.69 -6.54 10.61
C CYS A 68 -13.46 -6.44 9.11
N GLY A 69 -12.25 -6.05 8.71
CA GLY A 69 -11.84 -6.12 7.30
C GLY A 69 -12.47 -5.06 6.39
N VAL A 70 -13.14 -4.06 6.96
CA VAL A 70 -13.73 -2.92 6.24
C VAL A 70 -13.00 -1.62 6.58
N HIS A 71 -13.01 -0.69 5.63
CA HIS A 71 -12.39 0.63 5.77
C HIS A 71 -13.29 1.63 6.52
N LEU A 72 -12.69 2.65 7.13
CA LEU A 72 -13.40 3.61 7.99
C LEU A 72 -14.58 4.31 7.29
N PRO A 73 -14.48 4.75 6.01
CA PRO A 73 -15.62 5.35 5.30
C PRO A 73 -16.85 4.43 5.23
N PHE A 74 -16.64 3.11 5.10
CA PHE A 74 -17.75 2.16 5.07
C PHE A 74 -18.43 2.06 6.43
N ILE A 75 -17.65 1.96 7.51
CA ILE A 75 -18.13 1.93 8.90
C ILE A 75 -18.92 3.20 9.23
N HIS A 76 -18.41 4.36 8.79
CA HIS A 76 -19.09 5.63 8.95
C HIS A 76 -20.41 5.69 8.17
N ALA A 77 -20.49 5.09 6.98
CA ALA A 77 -21.73 5.08 6.19
C ALA A 77 -22.75 4.01 6.62
N ASN A 78 -22.30 2.90 7.23
CA ASN A 78 -23.12 1.71 7.54
C ASN A 78 -22.98 1.26 9.01
N PRO A 79 -23.30 2.13 9.99
CA PRO A 79 -23.11 1.84 11.42
C PRO A 79 -23.93 0.68 11.97
N GLU A 80 -24.94 0.18 11.27
CA GLU A 80 -25.87 -0.84 11.75
C GLU A 80 -25.39 -2.29 11.53
N LYS A 81 -24.19 -2.48 10.96
CA LYS A 81 -23.67 -3.80 10.56
C LYS A 81 -22.37 -4.21 11.28
N PRO A 82 -22.26 -4.10 12.62
CA PRO A 82 -21.04 -4.55 13.29
C PRO A 82 -20.90 -6.08 13.19
N CYS A 83 -19.67 -6.57 13.09
CA CYS A 83 -19.38 -8.00 13.06
C CYS A 83 -19.48 -8.66 14.46
N VAL A 84 -19.52 -7.86 15.52
CA VAL A 84 -19.68 -8.30 16.93
C VAL A 84 -21.01 -7.76 17.47
N LYS A 85 -21.87 -8.66 17.96
CA LYS A 85 -23.24 -8.35 18.44
C LYS A 85 -23.26 -7.41 19.63
N GLU A 86 -22.23 -7.49 20.48
CA GLU A 86 -22.06 -6.67 21.68
C GLU A 86 -21.51 -5.27 21.36
N SER A 87 -21.35 -4.90 20.08
CA SER A 87 -20.88 -3.57 19.70
C SER A 87 -21.88 -2.48 20.08
N THR A 88 -21.38 -1.43 20.72
CA THR A 88 -22.10 -0.16 20.79
C THR A 88 -22.01 0.53 19.42
N LEU A 89 -23.12 1.04 18.90
CA LEU A 89 -23.12 1.68 17.59
C LEU A 89 -22.51 3.09 17.68
N TRP A 90 -21.54 3.40 16.82
CA TRP A 90 -20.81 4.66 16.88
C TRP A 90 -21.69 5.91 16.75
N PRO A 91 -22.77 5.97 15.93
CA PRO A 91 -23.54 7.19 15.80
C PRO A 91 -24.23 7.56 17.11
N THR A 92 -24.77 6.56 17.81
CA THR A 92 -25.44 6.75 19.11
C THR A 92 -24.39 7.06 20.17
N ALA A 93 -23.34 6.25 20.26
CA ALA A 93 -22.26 6.42 21.24
C ALA A 93 -21.62 7.82 21.17
N LEU A 94 -21.22 8.26 19.98
CA LEU A 94 -20.49 9.52 19.80
C LEU A 94 -21.39 10.77 19.77
N ARG A 95 -22.72 10.64 19.61
CA ARG A 95 -23.64 11.78 19.72
C ARG A 95 -24.13 11.99 21.13
N ASP A 96 -24.44 10.90 21.83
CA ASP A 96 -25.10 10.96 23.14
C ASP A 96 -24.09 11.13 24.28
N ARG A 97 -22.80 10.86 24.01
CA ARG A 97 -21.75 10.85 25.03
C ARG A 97 -20.45 11.46 24.54
N GLN A 98 -19.73 12.11 25.45
CA GLN A 98 -18.33 12.50 25.25
C GLN A 98 -17.38 11.48 25.87
N TYR A 99 -16.38 11.11 25.09
CA TYR A 99 -15.28 10.22 25.46
C TYR A 99 -14.00 11.01 25.71
N ASP A 100 -13.15 10.48 26.56
CA ASP A 100 -11.82 11.06 26.82
C ASP A 100 -10.84 10.64 25.71
N VAL A 101 -11.00 9.43 25.17
CA VAL A 101 -10.16 8.89 24.11
C VAL A 101 -11.00 8.14 23.07
N VAL A 102 -10.75 8.40 21.80
CA VAL A 102 -11.33 7.65 20.66
C VAL A 102 -10.19 7.03 19.86
N SER A 103 -10.23 5.72 19.63
CA SER A 103 -9.27 5.01 18.80
C SER A 103 -9.89 4.57 17.48
N VAL A 104 -9.15 4.73 16.38
CA VAL A 104 -9.55 4.37 15.02
C VAL A 104 -8.39 3.69 14.30
N GLN A 105 -8.73 2.80 13.36
CA GLN A 105 -7.77 2.14 12.49
C GLN A 105 -8.24 2.17 11.02
N PRO A 106 -7.50 2.86 10.14
CA PRO A 106 -7.62 2.70 8.67
C PRO A 106 -7.46 1.26 8.21
N HIS A 107 -8.09 0.90 7.09
CA HIS A 107 -7.97 -0.43 6.47
C HIS A 107 -8.05 -0.32 4.94
N TYR A 108 -7.58 -1.35 4.24
CA TYR A 108 -7.62 -1.45 2.78
C TYR A 108 -8.97 -1.04 2.17
N GLY A 109 -8.90 -0.32 1.05
CA GLY A 109 -10.06 0.10 0.26
C GLY A 109 -10.43 1.58 0.38
N SER A 110 -9.87 2.30 1.36
CA SER A 110 -9.98 3.75 1.46
C SER A 110 -8.78 4.48 0.84
N THR A 111 -9.01 5.75 0.50
CA THR A 111 -7.94 6.71 0.22
C THR A 111 -7.57 7.49 1.47
N LEU A 112 -6.38 8.10 1.45
CA LEU A 112 -5.93 9.02 2.51
C LEU A 112 -6.96 10.13 2.76
N ALA A 113 -7.50 10.73 1.68
CA ALA A 113 -8.48 11.80 1.78
C ALA A 113 -9.77 11.32 2.46
N GLN A 114 -10.25 10.12 2.12
CA GLN A 114 -11.45 9.55 2.71
C GLN A 114 -11.26 9.20 4.20
N ASP A 115 -10.10 8.67 4.58
CA ASP A 115 -9.80 8.39 5.99
C ASP A 115 -9.66 9.69 6.80
N VAL A 116 -8.96 10.69 6.26
CA VAL A 116 -8.85 12.02 6.87
C VAL A 116 -10.23 12.63 7.08
N GLU A 117 -11.10 12.61 6.07
CA GLU A 117 -12.46 13.13 6.15
C GLU A 117 -13.28 12.41 7.22
N THR A 118 -13.24 11.07 7.20
CA THR A 118 -14.00 10.23 8.13
C THR A 118 -13.57 10.46 9.58
N ILE A 119 -12.26 10.44 9.85
CA ILE A 119 -11.73 10.68 11.19
C ILE A 119 -12.04 12.11 11.64
N SER A 120 -11.92 13.09 10.74
CA SER A 120 -12.28 14.49 11.01
C SER A 120 -13.75 14.64 11.41
N ALA A 121 -14.67 13.86 10.82
CA ALA A 121 -16.08 13.88 11.19
C ALA A 121 -16.28 13.40 12.64
N TRP A 122 -15.64 12.31 13.05
CA TRP A 122 -15.69 11.85 14.45
C TRP A 122 -15.01 12.83 15.41
N MET A 123 -13.89 13.46 15.01
CA MET A 123 -13.22 14.49 15.82
C MET A 123 -14.11 15.70 16.11
N LYS A 124 -15.00 16.06 15.18
CA LYS A 124 -16.00 17.13 15.37
C LYS A 124 -17.09 16.72 16.37
N LEU A 125 -17.54 15.46 16.35
CA LEU A 125 -18.51 14.94 17.32
C LEU A 125 -17.91 14.83 18.74
N GLN A 126 -16.60 14.65 18.83
CA GLN A 126 -15.87 14.44 20.08
C GLN A 126 -14.84 15.55 20.31
N PRO A 127 -15.26 16.81 20.53
CA PRO A 127 -14.36 17.97 20.58
C PRO A 127 -13.28 17.92 21.66
N LYS A 128 -13.48 17.12 22.72
CA LYS A 128 -12.54 17.00 23.85
C LYS A 128 -11.69 15.72 23.81
N ALA A 129 -12.04 14.75 22.97
CA ALA A 129 -11.36 13.48 22.96
C ALA A 129 -9.96 13.60 22.37
N VAL A 130 -9.02 12.86 22.97
CA VAL A 130 -7.75 12.48 22.34
C VAL A 130 -8.06 11.44 21.27
N PHE A 131 -7.48 11.57 20.08
CA PHE A 131 -7.63 10.58 19.02
C PHE A 131 -6.39 9.70 18.91
N VAL A 132 -6.59 8.38 18.94
CA VAL A 132 -5.55 7.37 18.81
C VAL A 132 -5.64 6.72 17.42
N ILE A 133 -4.62 6.90 16.61
CA ILE A 133 -4.48 6.19 15.34
C ILE A 133 -3.76 4.86 15.61
N HIS A 134 -4.48 3.75 15.49
CA HIS A 134 -3.91 2.42 15.68
C HIS A 134 -3.26 1.92 14.38
N SER A 135 -1.98 1.55 14.45
CA SER A 135 -1.19 1.09 13.30
C SER A 135 -0.84 -0.40 13.36
N GLY A 136 -1.55 -1.20 14.18
CA GLY A 136 -1.29 -2.63 14.36
C GLY A 136 -1.92 -3.50 13.27
N TRP A 137 -1.16 -4.42 12.71
CA TRP A 137 -1.67 -5.47 11.82
C TRP A 137 -0.66 -6.60 11.71
N ALA A 138 -1.12 -7.81 11.41
CA ALA A 138 -0.24 -8.95 11.28
C ALA A 138 0.61 -8.93 9.99
N TRP A 139 1.63 -9.79 9.93
CA TRP A 139 2.46 -9.95 8.75
C TRP A 139 1.70 -10.69 7.63
N HIS A 140 1.61 -10.06 6.45
CA HIS A 140 1.07 -10.65 5.22
C HIS A 140 2.00 -10.31 4.05
N ALA A 141 2.10 -11.16 3.02
CA ALA A 141 2.95 -10.91 1.86
C ALA A 141 2.65 -9.56 1.17
N GLN A 142 1.35 -9.22 1.05
CA GLN A 142 0.91 -7.91 0.59
C GLN A 142 1.41 -6.77 1.49
N ARG A 143 1.33 -6.91 2.82
CA ARG A 143 1.85 -5.90 3.76
C ARG A 143 3.36 -5.75 3.60
N ALA A 144 4.11 -6.83 3.46
CA ALA A 144 5.56 -6.76 3.24
C ALA A 144 5.88 -5.99 1.94
N ALA A 145 5.17 -6.30 0.85
CA ALA A 145 5.30 -5.58 -0.41
C ALA A 145 4.89 -4.11 -0.30
N GLU A 146 3.87 -3.78 0.49
CA GLU A 146 3.43 -2.41 0.77
C GLU A 146 4.37 -1.64 1.68
N PHE A 147 4.99 -2.32 2.64
CA PHE A 147 6.00 -1.73 3.50
C PHE A 147 7.26 -1.37 2.69
N GLU A 148 7.58 -2.19 1.70
CA GLU A 148 8.64 -1.94 0.71
C GLU A 148 8.15 -1.11 -0.49
N SER A 149 6.86 -0.75 -0.55
CA SER A 149 6.28 -0.03 -1.69
C SER A 149 6.71 1.42 -1.68
N TYR A 150 6.88 1.94 -2.90
CA TYR A 150 7.26 3.32 -3.18
C TYR A 150 6.08 4.11 -3.75
N ALA A 151 4.85 3.61 -3.55
CA ALA A 151 3.64 4.29 -3.97
C ALA A 151 3.41 5.56 -3.13
N PRO A 152 2.84 6.64 -3.72
CA PRO A 152 2.34 7.74 -2.93
C PRO A 152 1.34 7.23 -1.87
N PRO A 153 1.28 7.83 -0.67
CA PRO A 153 0.35 7.44 0.38
C PRO A 153 -1.09 7.90 0.07
N GLU A 154 -1.53 7.86 -1.19
CA GLU A 154 -2.87 8.25 -1.62
C GLU A 154 -3.90 7.15 -1.35
N GLN A 155 -3.47 5.88 -1.40
CA GLN A 155 -4.28 4.70 -1.06
C GLN A 155 -3.84 4.14 0.28
N MET A 156 -4.80 3.62 1.05
CA MET A 156 -4.51 2.98 2.33
C MET A 156 -3.58 1.79 2.12
N THR A 157 -2.41 1.86 2.76
CA THR A 157 -1.46 0.75 2.91
C THR A 157 -1.04 0.67 4.37
N HIS A 158 -0.69 -0.52 4.85
CA HIS A 158 -0.16 -0.70 6.21
C HIS A 158 1.35 -0.37 6.28
N SER A 159 1.71 0.83 5.84
CA SER A 159 3.09 1.34 5.75
C SER A 159 3.31 2.55 6.65
N PRO A 160 4.54 2.78 7.16
CA PRO A 160 4.87 3.99 7.92
C PRO A 160 4.62 5.27 7.11
N GLY A 161 4.84 5.23 5.80
CA GLY A 161 4.57 6.36 4.90
C GLY A 161 3.09 6.81 4.96
N TYR A 162 2.16 5.86 4.91
CA TYR A 162 0.72 6.16 4.99
C TYR A 162 0.33 6.77 6.33
N PHE A 163 0.71 6.14 7.43
CA PHE A 163 0.34 6.61 8.78
C PHE A 163 0.95 7.98 9.11
N ARG A 164 2.19 8.26 8.68
CA ARG A 164 2.78 9.60 8.80
C ARG A 164 2.00 10.64 8.02
N ALA A 165 1.62 10.35 6.77
CA ALA A 165 0.81 11.25 5.95
C ALA A 165 -0.57 11.52 6.56
N LEU A 166 -1.24 10.48 7.05
CA LEU A 166 -2.54 10.58 7.73
C LEU A 166 -2.47 11.47 8.96
N VAL A 167 -1.50 11.22 9.85
CA VAL A 167 -1.34 12.00 11.07
C VAL A 167 -0.94 13.44 10.77
N ALA A 168 -0.06 13.68 9.79
CA ALA A 168 0.32 15.02 9.36
C ALA A 168 -0.90 15.83 8.87
N GLU A 169 -1.74 15.22 8.04
CA GLU A 169 -2.93 15.89 7.50
C GLU A 169 -4.00 16.14 8.57
N LEU A 170 -4.22 15.20 9.48
CA LEU A 170 -5.11 15.41 10.63
C LEU A 170 -4.60 16.53 11.54
N ARG A 171 -3.29 16.61 11.82
CA ARG A 171 -2.70 17.73 12.59
C ARG A 171 -2.88 19.07 11.87
N ARG A 172 -2.74 19.09 10.54
CA ARG A 172 -2.91 20.28 9.72
C ARG A 172 -4.36 20.80 9.76
N LEU A 173 -5.34 19.90 9.66
CA LEU A 173 -6.76 20.25 9.67
C LEU A 173 -7.32 20.54 11.06
N HIS A 174 -6.73 19.93 12.11
CA HIS A 174 -7.18 20.06 13.49
C HIS A 174 -6.05 20.53 14.41
N PRO A 175 -5.53 21.75 14.20
CA PRO A 175 -4.43 22.28 15.01
C PRO A 175 -4.82 22.32 16.49
N GLY A 176 -3.91 21.90 17.36
CA GLY A 176 -4.13 21.86 18.82
C GLY A 176 -4.92 20.65 19.34
N ARG A 177 -5.43 19.78 18.46
CA ARG A 177 -6.01 18.49 18.88
C ARG A 177 -4.90 17.50 19.22
N GLU A 178 -5.04 16.82 20.35
CA GLU A 178 -4.10 15.77 20.75
C GLU A 178 -4.34 14.49 19.94
N LEU A 179 -3.30 14.09 19.20
CA LEU A 179 -3.25 12.85 18.42
C LEU A 179 -2.15 11.95 18.97
N ARG A 180 -2.49 10.69 19.21
CA ARG A 180 -1.58 9.64 19.67
C ARG A 180 -1.59 8.49 18.68
N GLN A 181 -0.57 7.65 18.74
CA GLN A 181 -0.52 6.41 17.97
C GLN A 181 -0.12 5.25 18.86
N THR A 182 -0.51 4.04 18.48
CA THR A 182 -0.07 2.81 19.16
C THR A 182 1.33 2.37 18.71
N HIS A 183 1.76 2.76 17.50
CA HIS A 183 3.07 2.42 16.91
C HIS A 183 3.36 0.91 16.84
N VAL A 184 2.33 0.07 16.82
CA VAL A 184 2.51 -1.40 16.82
C VAL A 184 3.33 -1.87 15.62
N GLN A 185 3.14 -1.29 14.43
CA GLN A 185 3.98 -1.61 13.27
C GLN A 185 5.47 -1.31 13.50
N ASN A 186 5.79 -0.21 14.19
CA ASN A 186 7.17 0.21 14.45
C ASN A 186 7.79 -0.67 15.54
N LEU A 187 7.01 -1.08 16.55
CA LEU A 187 7.45 -2.05 17.55
C LEU A 187 7.79 -3.40 16.89
N LEU A 188 6.94 -3.90 15.99
CA LEU A 188 7.18 -5.14 15.26
C LEU A 188 8.41 -5.05 14.35
N ALA A 189 8.63 -3.90 13.71
CA ALA A 189 9.83 -3.63 12.92
C ALA A 189 11.10 -3.61 13.80
N ALA A 190 11.06 -2.95 14.95
CA ALA A 190 12.17 -2.94 15.91
C ALA A 190 12.50 -4.35 16.44
N ILE A 191 11.49 -5.18 16.67
CA ILE A 191 11.70 -6.58 17.05
C ILE A 191 12.35 -7.36 15.90
N ALA A 192 11.93 -7.13 14.64
CA ALA A 192 12.57 -7.76 13.49
C ALA A 192 14.06 -7.38 13.37
N ASP A 193 14.42 -6.11 13.63
CA ASP A 193 15.81 -5.65 13.68
C ASP A 193 16.60 -6.33 14.81
N ASP A 194 15.99 -6.51 15.98
CA ASP A 194 16.62 -7.23 17.10
C ASP A 194 16.79 -8.72 16.83
N ILE A 195 15.84 -9.38 16.15
CA ILE A 195 15.98 -10.76 15.70
C ILE A 195 17.15 -10.89 14.73
N ALA A 196 17.23 -10.01 13.73
CA ALA A 196 18.32 -9.99 12.75
C ALA A 196 19.68 -9.79 13.41
N ALA A 197 19.72 -9.04 14.52
CA ALA A 197 20.94 -8.79 15.30
C ALA A 197 21.14 -9.76 16.48
N ASN A 198 20.34 -10.83 16.57
CA ASN A 198 20.41 -11.84 17.63
C ASN A 198 20.30 -11.25 19.07
N ARG A 199 19.42 -10.25 19.24
CA ARG A 199 19.11 -9.58 20.51
C ARG A 199 17.70 -9.87 21.04
N ALA A 200 16.84 -10.47 20.22
CA ALA A 200 15.48 -10.85 20.60
C ALA A 200 15.40 -12.34 21.01
N PRO A 201 14.46 -12.71 21.90
CA PRO A 201 14.22 -14.10 22.29
C PRO A 201 13.45 -14.91 21.21
N PHE A 202 13.24 -14.34 20.02
CA PHE A 202 12.53 -14.95 18.90
C PHE A 202 13.52 -15.31 17.79
N LYS A 203 13.28 -16.40 17.08
CA LYS A 203 14.03 -16.77 15.87
C LYS A 203 13.47 -16.09 14.63
N ASN A 204 12.16 -15.84 14.61
CA ASN A 204 11.47 -15.19 13.52
C ASN A 204 10.33 -14.31 14.01
N VAL A 205 10.13 -13.15 13.38
CA VAL A 205 9.03 -12.23 13.71
C VAL A 205 7.66 -12.91 13.56
N VAL A 206 7.55 -13.93 12.69
CA VAL A 206 6.35 -14.77 12.49
C VAL A 206 5.86 -15.38 13.81
N GLU A 207 6.72 -15.60 14.80
CA GLU A 207 6.33 -16.13 16.13
C GLU A 207 5.42 -15.19 16.94
N LEU A 208 5.36 -13.91 16.57
CA LEU A 208 4.40 -12.95 17.13
C LEU A 208 3.03 -13.01 16.45
N TYR A 209 2.89 -13.75 15.35
CA TYR A 209 1.67 -13.85 14.57
C TYR A 209 1.07 -15.27 14.64
N ARG A 210 -0.25 -15.35 14.74
CA ARG A 210 -1.00 -16.61 14.69
C ARG A 210 -1.18 -17.06 13.23
N ASP A 211 -1.49 -16.10 12.37
CA ASP A 211 -1.72 -16.25 10.95
C ASP A 211 -1.39 -14.93 10.23
N ASN A 212 -1.67 -14.84 8.93
CA ASN A 212 -1.26 -13.68 8.13
C ASN A 212 -1.99 -12.37 8.49
N ILE A 213 -3.03 -12.42 9.32
CA ILE A 213 -3.87 -11.25 9.66
C ILE A 213 -4.08 -11.08 11.17
N HIS A 214 -3.59 -12.00 12.02
CA HIS A 214 -3.73 -11.92 13.48
C HIS A 214 -2.43 -12.15 14.26
N LEU A 215 -2.26 -11.40 15.36
CA LEU A 215 -1.22 -11.65 16.38
C LEU A 215 -1.51 -12.89 17.24
N THR A 216 -0.48 -13.50 17.83
CA THR A 216 -0.64 -14.61 18.77
C THR A 216 -1.40 -14.17 20.03
N HIS A 217 -2.19 -15.07 20.62
CA HIS A 217 -2.93 -14.78 21.86
C HIS A 217 -2.03 -14.51 23.08
N SER A 218 -0.74 -14.84 23.00
CA SER A 218 0.27 -14.60 24.04
C SER A 218 1.14 -13.39 23.69
N HIS A 219 2.27 -13.61 23.00
CA HIS A 219 3.34 -12.63 22.83
C HIS A 219 2.92 -11.41 22.00
N GLY A 220 2.33 -11.65 20.81
CA GLY A 220 1.94 -10.57 19.91
C GLY A 220 0.83 -9.70 20.50
N LYS A 221 -0.21 -10.33 21.04
CA LYS A 221 -1.33 -9.60 21.66
C LYS A 221 -0.91 -8.88 22.94
N TYR A 222 0.05 -9.39 23.72
CA TYR A 222 0.62 -8.65 24.85
C TYR A 222 1.25 -7.33 24.40
N LEU A 223 2.07 -7.36 23.34
CA LEU A 223 2.72 -6.19 22.76
C LEU A 223 1.69 -5.16 22.28
N ALA A 224 0.75 -5.57 21.42
CA ALA A 224 -0.23 -4.66 20.84
C ALA A 224 -1.24 -4.13 21.88
N HIS A 225 -1.65 -4.97 22.84
CA HIS A 225 -2.54 -4.55 23.92
C HIS A 225 -1.89 -3.49 24.80
N ASN A 226 -0.64 -3.68 25.22
CA ASN A 226 0.06 -2.71 26.06
C ASN A 226 0.45 -1.44 25.31
N ALA A 227 0.72 -1.54 24.00
CA ALA A 227 0.86 -0.37 23.13
C ALA A 227 -0.45 0.45 23.06
N MET A 228 -1.61 -0.22 22.97
CA MET A 228 -2.92 0.44 23.05
C MET A 228 -3.15 1.06 24.44
N ARG A 229 -2.94 0.32 25.53
CA ARG A 229 -3.07 0.84 26.91
C ARG A 229 -2.31 2.15 27.06
N ARG A 230 -1.06 2.17 26.60
CA ARG A 230 -0.22 3.35 26.61
C ARG A 230 -0.82 4.51 25.81
N ALA A 231 -1.28 4.27 24.57
CA ALA A 231 -1.91 5.31 23.76
C ALA A 231 -3.19 5.87 24.42
N LEU A 232 -3.92 5.03 25.15
CA LEU A 232 -5.08 5.42 25.95
C LEU A 232 -4.71 6.13 27.28
N GLY A 233 -3.42 6.24 27.63
CA GLY A 233 -2.95 6.84 28.88
C GLY A 233 -3.00 5.91 30.10
N GLN A 234 -3.08 4.60 29.88
CA GLN A 234 -3.14 3.56 30.92
C GLN A 234 -1.76 2.94 31.16
N ALA A 235 -1.49 2.54 32.40
CA ALA A 235 -0.27 1.80 32.75
C ALA A 235 -0.27 0.41 32.08
N PRO A 236 0.91 -0.16 31.74
CA PRO A 236 1.01 -1.53 31.24
C PRO A 236 0.39 -2.54 32.22
N SER A 237 -0.14 -3.65 31.69
CA SER A 237 -0.76 -4.72 32.46
C SER A 237 -0.37 -6.09 31.90
N ALA A 238 -0.12 -7.02 32.82
CA ALA A 238 0.07 -8.44 32.52
C ALA A 238 -1.21 -9.28 32.72
N ALA A 239 -2.30 -8.65 33.18
CA ALA A 239 -3.57 -9.35 33.36
C ALA A 239 -4.06 -9.93 32.02
N GLY A 240 -4.49 -11.20 32.02
CA GLY A 240 -4.88 -11.95 30.83
C GLY A 240 -3.71 -12.51 30.01
N PHE A 241 -2.47 -12.29 30.45
CA PHE A 241 -1.24 -12.77 29.81
C PHE A 241 -0.32 -13.51 30.79
N GLU A 242 -0.88 -14.15 31.82
CA GLU A 242 -0.14 -14.79 32.92
C GLU A 242 0.75 -15.96 32.46
N LYS A 243 0.46 -16.53 31.29
CA LYS A 243 1.24 -17.63 30.68
C LYS A 243 2.41 -17.15 29.82
N LEU A 244 2.65 -15.85 29.74
CA LEU A 244 3.75 -15.28 28.97
C LEU A 244 5.08 -15.66 29.65
N ASP A 245 6.03 -16.17 28.87
CA ASP A 245 7.37 -16.49 29.35
C ASP A 245 8.01 -15.23 30.00
N PRO A 246 8.60 -15.32 31.20
CA PRO A 246 9.15 -14.16 31.91
C PRO A 246 10.24 -13.40 31.14
N ASP A 247 11.12 -14.12 30.43
CA ASP A 247 12.21 -13.51 29.67
C ASP A 247 11.66 -12.81 28.42
N VAL A 248 10.68 -13.44 27.75
CA VAL A 248 9.96 -12.82 26.65
C VAL A 248 9.19 -11.58 27.12
N LYS A 249 8.53 -11.66 28.28
CA LYS A 249 7.83 -10.51 28.86
C LYS A 249 8.80 -9.36 29.13
N GLN A 250 9.93 -9.63 29.77
CA GLN A 250 10.95 -8.62 30.06
C GLN A 250 11.46 -7.96 28.78
N TYR A 251 11.69 -8.74 27.72
CA TYR A 251 12.06 -8.21 26.41
C TYR A 251 10.98 -7.29 25.82
N LEU A 252 9.72 -7.74 25.77
CA LEU A 252 8.61 -6.96 25.22
C LEU A 252 8.34 -5.69 26.02
N ASP A 253 8.47 -5.72 27.34
CA ASP A 253 8.40 -4.53 28.20
C ASP A 253 9.51 -3.52 27.86
N GLY A 254 10.73 -4.01 27.61
CA GLY A 254 11.84 -3.18 27.13
C GLY A 254 11.58 -2.55 25.76
N VAL A 255 10.94 -3.27 24.84
CA VAL A 255 10.50 -2.73 23.54
C VAL A 255 9.42 -1.68 23.72
N LEU A 256 8.40 -1.93 24.55
CA LEU A 256 7.34 -0.96 24.86
C LEU A 256 7.85 0.29 25.57
N ALA A 257 8.90 0.17 26.38
CA ALA A 257 9.54 1.29 27.06
C ALA A 257 10.15 2.30 26.07
N GLN A 258 10.48 1.91 24.84
CA GLN A 258 11.00 2.82 23.80
C GLN A 258 9.99 3.90 23.39
N LEU A 259 8.70 3.70 23.65
CA LEU A 259 7.68 4.72 23.41
C LEU A 259 7.68 5.84 24.49
N THR A 260 8.49 5.69 25.55
CA THR A 260 8.54 6.52 26.77
C THR A 260 9.71 7.47 26.78
N THR A 261 9.76 8.37 25.80
CA THR A 261 10.71 9.49 25.87
C THR A 261 10.13 10.61 26.71
N ALA A 262 10.92 11.08 27.70
CA ALA A 262 10.55 12.21 28.53
C ALA A 262 10.25 13.45 27.68
N PRO A 263 9.26 14.29 28.03
CA PRO A 263 8.90 15.47 27.23
C PRO A 263 10.09 16.40 26.95
N ALA A 264 11.00 16.57 27.93
CA ALA A 264 12.22 17.35 27.77
C ALA A 264 13.17 16.75 26.71
N ASP A 265 13.41 15.44 26.78
CA ASP A 265 14.25 14.73 25.80
C ASP A 265 13.61 14.72 24.41
N ARG A 266 12.28 14.64 24.32
CA ARG A 266 11.56 14.75 23.05
C ARG A 266 11.71 16.14 22.43
N ALA A 267 11.67 17.20 23.23
CA ALA A 267 11.92 18.55 22.76
C ALA A 267 13.37 18.76 22.28
N LEU A 268 14.34 18.08 22.91
CA LEU A 268 15.73 18.04 22.43
C LEU A 268 15.85 17.27 21.11
N LEU A 269 15.22 16.11 21.00
CA LEU A 269 15.19 15.31 19.75
C LEU A 269 14.67 16.13 18.57
N ALA A 270 13.59 16.90 18.76
CA ALA A 270 13.06 17.76 17.70
C ALA A 270 14.07 18.82 17.22
N GLN A 271 14.91 19.35 18.12
CA GLN A 271 15.97 20.29 17.76
C GLN A 271 17.16 19.58 17.10
N ILE A 272 17.58 18.42 17.63
CA ILE A 272 18.68 17.61 17.10
C ILE A 272 18.39 17.17 15.66
N LEU A 273 17.14 16.76 15.39
CA LEU A 273 16.70 16.29 14.07
C LEU A 273 16.22 17.42 13.16
N SER A 274 16.38 18.69 13.56
CA SER A 274 16.05 19.82 12.71
C SER A 274 16.97 19.88 11.49
N ILE A 275 16.44 20.36 10.36
CA ILE A 275 17.18 20.60 9.12
C ILE A 275 18.07 21.85 9.16
N GLU A 276 17.99 22.64 10.24
CA GLU A 276 18.76 23.86 10.42
C GLU A 276 20.27 23.57 10.49
N GLU A 277 21.06 24.42 9.82
CA GLU A 277 22.52 24.22 9.65
C GLU A 277 23.31 24.56 10.92
N THR A 278 22.83 25.54 11.67
CA THR A 278 23.55 26.16 12.80
C THR A 278 23.31 25.44 14.13
N VAL A 279 22.68 24.26 14.10
CA VAL A 279 22.35 23.51 15.31
C VAL A 279 23.60 22.81 15.86
N ASP A 280 23.99 23.16 17.08
CA ASP A 280 24.99 22.42 17.83
C ASP A 280 24.39 21.12 18.40
N ARG A 281 24.32 20.09 17.54
CA ARG A 281 23.72 18.79 17.88
C ARG A 281 24.48 18.09 19.00
N SER A 282 25.80 18.24 19.07
CA SER A 282 26.63 17.68 20.15
C SER A 282 26.23 18.26 21.51
N ALA A 283 26.08 19.58 21.61
CA ALA A 283 25.66 20.24 22.85
C ALA A 283 24.22 19.89 23.24
N LEU A 284 23.31 19.69 22.27
CA LEU A 284 21.95 19.24 22.55
C LEU A 284 21.91 17.79 23.02
N ILE A 285 22.66 16.88 22.39
CA ILE A 285 22.76 15.48 22.80
C ILE A 285 23.31 15.37 24.23
N ALA A 286 24.27 16.22 24.61
CA ALA A 286 24.80 16.26 25.98
C ALA A 286 23.74 16.56 27.06
N LYS A 287 22.64 17.23 26.69
CA LYS A 287 21.53 17.58 27.59
C LYS A 287 20.45 16.50 27.71
N VAL A 288 20.49 15.45 26.88
CA VAL A 288 19.53 14.35 26.94
C VAL A 288 19.70 13.60 28.26
N SER A 289 18.59 13.44 28.99
CA SER A 289 18.57 12.88 30.33
C SER A 289 18.68 11.36 30.34
N ASP A 290 17.99 10.68 29.42
CA ASP A 290 18.10 9.24 29.23
C ASP A 290 19.49 8.89 28.66
N LYS A 291 20.28 8.15 29.45
CA LYS A 291 21.64 7.77 29.10
C LYS A 291 21.74 6.79 27.93
N ASN A 292 20.77 5.88 27.78
CA ASN A 292 20.74 4.97 26.66
C ASN A 292 20.41 5.72 25.37
N LEU A 293 19.40 6.60 25.40
CA LEU A 293 19.05 7.47 24.29
C LEU A 293 20.22 8.38 23.91
N GLN A 294 20.88 9.01 24.88
CA GLN A 294 22.06 9.84 24.69
C GLN A 294 23.18 9.06 23.99
N SER A 295 23.53 7.86 24.47
CA SER A 295 24.56 7.03 23.83
C SER A 295 24.22 6.64 22.39
N LYS A 296 22.96 6.27 22.12
CA LYS A 296 22.50 5.97 20.75
C LYS A 296 22.59 7.19 19.84
N LEU A 297 22.24 8.38 20.33
CA LEU A 297 22.35 9.62 19.57
C LEU A 297 23.80 10.02 19.29
N VAL A 298 24.71 9.85 20.25
CA VAL A 298 26.15 10.07 20.02
C VAL A 298 26.67 9.18 18.90
N ALA A 299 26.28 7.90 18.89
CA ALA A 299 26.66 6.98 17.83
C ALA A 299 26.05 7.34 16.47
N LEU A 300 24.81 7.85 16.45
CA LEU A 300 24.09 8.23 15.23
C LEU A 300 24.46 9.62 14.70
N LEU A 301 25.14 10.47 15.48
CA LEU A 301 25.41 11.86 15.13
C LEU A 301 26.05 12.06 13.73
N PRO A 302 27.08 11.30 13.31
CA PRO A 302 27.64 11.45 11.96
C PRO A 302 26.63 11.15 10.85
N GLU A 303 25.69 10.24 11.10
CA GLU A 303 24.62 9.91 10.16
C GLU A 303 23.52 10.98 10.16
N ILE A 304 23.16 11.55 11.32
CA ILE A 304 22.23 12.69 11.43
C ILE A 304 22.75 13.87 10.60
N GLU A 305 24.02 14.24 10.76
CA GLU A 305 24.63 15.36 10.01
C GLU A 305 24.59 15.12 8.50
N ARG A 306 24.87 13.88 8.06
CA ARG A 306 24.76 13.49 6.65
C ARG A 306 23.32 13.55 6.16
N ALA A 307 22.38 13.02 6.94
CA ALA A 307 20.96 12.96 6.62
C ALA A 307 20.37 14.36 6.47
N VAL A 308 20.71 15.29 7.36
CA VAL A 308 20.29 16.70 7.26
C VAL A 308 20.76 17.34 5.95
N LYS A 309 22.03 17.16 5.58
CA LYS A 309 22.57 17.70 4.32
C LYS A 309 21.84 17.12 3.11
N VAL A 310 21.63 15.81 3.08
CA VAL A 310 20.90 15.12 2.00
C VAL A 310 19.44 15.58 1.94
N ARG A 311 18.78 15.71 3.09
CA ARG A 311 17.38 16.13 3.18
C ARG A 311 17.18 17.54 2.62
N ARG A 312 18.08 18.48 2.90
CA ARG A 312 18.01 19.83 2.32
C ARG A 312 18.07 19.81 0.80
N GLY A 313 19.02 19.08 0.23
CA GLY A 313 19.11 18.90 -1.23
C GLY A 313 17.85 18.23 -1.80
N THR A 314 17.32 17.24 -1.09
CA THR A 314 16.09 16.52 -1.47
C THR A 314 14.87 17.43 -1.42
N LEU A 315 14.74 18.31 -0.43
CA LEU A 315 13.65 19.30 -0.35
C LEU A 315 13.71 20.32 -1.49
N THR A 316 14.90 20.77 -1.88
CA THR A 316 15.07 21.62 -3.07
C THR A 316 14.63 20.89 -4.34
N LEU A 317 15.05 19.63 -4.50
CA LEU A 317 14.63 18.80 -5.63
C LEU A 317 13.11 18.55 -5.62
N GLU A 318 12.52 18.30 -4.45
CA GLU A 318 11.08 18.12 -4.27
C GLU A 318 10.30 19.36 -4.72
N ALA A 319 10.77 20.55 -4.35
CA ALA A 319 10.17 21.81 -4.78
C ALA A 319 10.26 21.99 -6.30
N GLU A 320 11.42 21.72 -6.91
CA GLU A 320 11.60 21.78 -8.37
C GLU A 320 10.67 20.78 -9.09
N ILE A 321 10.60 19.55 -8.60
CA ILE A 321 9.71 18.49 -9.12
C ILE A 321 8.25 18.93 -9.03
N LYS A 322 7.85 19.53 -7.92
CA LYS A 322 6.49 20.06 -7.75
C LYS A 322 6.18 21.19 -8.72
N GLU A 323 7.13 22.10 -8.97
CA GLU A 323 6.98 23.19 -9.93
C GLU A 323 6.79 22.71 -11.37
N ILE A 324 7.36 21.57 -11.75
CA ILE A 324 7.15 20.93 -13.07
C ILE A 324 5.91 20.02 -13.11
N GLY A 325 5.11 19.98 -12.03
CA GLY A 325 3.90 19.17 -11.93
C GLY A 325 4.15 17.69 -11.64
N GLY A 326 5.37 17.34 -11.24
CA GLY A 326 5.74 15.99 -10.81
C GLY A 326 5.56 15.77 -9.31
N LYS A 327 5.89 14.56 -8.86
CA LYS A 327 5.87 14.13 -7.47
C LYS A 327 7.15 13.40 -7.12
N LEU A 328 7.75 13.76 -5.97
CA LEU A 328 8.79 12.98 -5.33
C LEU A 328 8.17 12.24 -4.14
N ILE A 329 8.44 10.95 -4.04
CA ILE A 329 7.99 10.09 -2.96
C ILE A 329 9.23 9.62 -2.22
N CYS A 330 9.31 9.96 -0.94
CA CYS A 330 10.35 9.49 -0.06
C CYS A 330 9.84 8.39 0.86
N THR A 331 10.70 7.42 1.15
CA THR A 331 10.42 6.38 2.15
C THR A 331 11.19 6.62 3.43
N PRO A 332 10.58 6.36 4.59
CA PRO A 332 11.30 6.35 5.85
C PRO A 332 12.42 5.32 5.83
N SER A 333 13.64 5.73 6.17
CA SER A 333 14.77 4.82 6.38
C SER A 333 15.58 5.11 7.64
N GLY A 334 15.03 5.92 8.56
CA GLY A 334 15.66 6.18 9.85
C GLY A 334 15.63 4.96 10.78
N PRO A 335 16.48 4.91 11.82
CA PRO A 335 16.47 3.82 12.80
C PRO A 335 15.11 3.70 13.51
N GLN A 336 14.57 2.48 13.62
CA GLN A 336 13.23 2.28 14.21
C GLN A 336 13.12 2.77 15.65
N TRP A 337 14.18 2.60 16.45
CA TRP A 337 14.21 3.09 17.83
C TRP A 337 14.05 4.62 17.90
N LEU A 338 14.50 5.35 16.88
CA LEU A 338 14.41 6.81 16.83
C LEU A 338 12.97 7.25 16.52
N SER A 339 12.30 6.58 15.57
CA SER A 339 10.86 6.79 15.34
C SER A 339 10.04 6.51 16.59
N LEU A 340 10.35 5.46 17.36
CA LEU A 340 9.67 5.18 18.63
C LEU A 340 9.92 6.28 19.67
N ALA A 341 11.16 6.77 19.79
CA ALA A 341 11.51 7.82 20.75
C ALA A 341 10.85 9.17 20.41
N THR A 342 10.77 9.52 19.13
CA THR A 342 10.16 10.77 18.69
C THR A 342 8.64 10.72 18.59
N GLY A 343 8.04 9.53 18.58
CA GLY A 343 6.63 9.38 18.19
C GLY A 343 6.43 9.62 16.69
N ASP A 344 7.44 9.25 15.90
CA ASP A 344 7.53 9.32 14.44
C ASP A 344 7.47 10.75 13.87
N SER A 345 7.96 11.72 14.63
CA SER A 345 8.10 13.13 14.21
C SER A 345 9.57 13.53 14.09
N GLY A 346 9.93 14.30 13.07
CA GLY A 346 11.29 14.82 12.88
C GLY A 346 12.27 13.80 12.28
N THR A 347 11.87 12.55 12.09
CA THR A 347 12.71 11.51 11.47
C THR A 347 12.80 11.65 9.95
N GLU A 348 12.06 12.59 9.35
CA GLU A 348 12.01 12.85 7.90
C GLU A 348 13.37 13.26 7.33
N ILE A 349 14.32 13.67 8.17
CA ILE A 349 15.71 13.89 7.74
C ILE A 349 16.35 12.63 7.15
N PHE A 350 15.91 11.45 7.61
CA PHE A 350 16.36 10.16 7.10
C PHE A 350 15.52 9.67 5.93
N ASP A 351 14.46 10.36 5.53
CA ASP A 351 13.64 9.91 4.42
C ASP A 351 14.44 10.01 3.11
N VAL A 352 14.45 8.91 2.36
CA VAL A 352 15.22 8.80 1.11
C VAL A 352 14.31 8.80 -0.11
N PRO A 353 14.72 9.45 -1.22
CA PRO A 353 14.01 9.36 -2.50
C PRO A 353 13.83 7.92 -2.94
N ALA A 354 12.59 7.52 -3.20
CA ALA A 354 12.28 6.14 -3.54
C ALA A 354 11.50 6.02 -4.85
N ALA A 355 10.65 7.00 -5.15
CA ALA A 355 10.01 7.12 -6.44
C ALA A 355 9.89 8.57 -6.89
N ILE A 356 10.07 8.80 -8.19
CA ILE A 356 9.87 10.10 -8.84
C ILE A 356 8.90 9.89 -10.00
N ASP A 357 7.84 10.69 -10.03
CA ASP A 357 6.86 10.73 -11.11
C ASP A 357 6.87 12.11 -11.75
N LEU A 358 7.38 12.23 -12.98
CA LEU A 358 7.42 13.47 -13.75
C LEU A 358 6.35 13.52 -14.85
N TYR A 359 5.46 12.52 -14.88
CA TYR A 359 4.36 12.49 -15.82
C TYR A 359 3.26 13.48 -15.39
N ASN A 360 3.13 14.57 -16.13
CA ASN A 360 2.15 15.61 -15.82
C ASN A 360 0.72 15.29 -16.30
N GLY A 361 0.42 14.04 -16.68
CA GLY A 361 -0.90 13.63 -17.17
C GLY A 361 -1.20 14.00 -18.62
N ASN A 362 -0.34 14.76 -19.30
CA ASN A 362 -0.52 15.08 -20.71
C ASN A 362 -0.26 13.84 -21.56
N ASN A 363 -1.12 13.60 -22.54
CA ASN A 363 -0.92 12.55 -23.52
C ASN A 363 -1.27 13.12 -24.90
N PRO A 364 -0.27 13.48 -25.72
CA PRO A 364 -0.53 14.05 -27.03
C PRO A 364 -1.31 13.10 -27.95
N LEU A 365 -1.19 11.78 -27.77
CA LEU A 365 -1.97 10.79 -28.53
C LEU A 365 -3.47 10.83 -28.20
N LYS A 366 -3.85 11.39 -27.05
CA LYS A 366 -5.24 11.61 -26.65
C LYS A 366 -5.70 13.05 -26.88
N GLY A 367 -4.93 13.85 -27.63
CA GLY A 367 -5.18 15.28 -27.83
C GLY A 367 -5.05 16.12 -26.56
N LYS A 368 -4.37 15.61 -25.52
CA LYS A 368 -4.25 16.26 -24.21
C LYS A 368 -2.85 16.82 -24.00
N GLY A 369 -2.72 18.14 -24.10
CA GLY A 369 -1.49 18.86 -23.76
C GLY A 369 -0.27 18.50 -24.62
N GLY A 370 0.85 19.16 -24.32
CA GLY A 370 2.14 18.90 -24.96
C GLY A 370 3.06 18.03 -24.11
N ARG A 371 4.22 17.70 -24.68
CA ARG A 371 5.35 17.10 -23.96
C ARG A 371 5.82 18.02 -22.83
N ASN A 372 6.32 17.45 -21.75
CA ASN A 372 6.99 18.20 -20.69
C ASN A 372 8.41 18.62 -21.14
N GLU A 373 8.49 19.80 -21.75
CA GLU A 373 9.74 20.39 -22.27
C GLU A 373 10.70 20.89 -21.17
N ARG A 374 10.27 20.90 -19.89
CA ARG A 374 11.13 21.30 -18.76
C ARG A 374 12.03 20.16 -18.27
N VAL A 375 11.69 18.92 -18.58
CA VAL A 375 12.44 17.73 -18.18
C VAL A 375 13.23 17.22 -19.38
N THR A 376 14.48 17.64 -19.47
CA THR A 376 15.42 17.33 -20.56
C THR A 376 16.55 16.41 -20.08
N ASP A 377 17.44 16.02 -20.99
CA ASP A 377 18.63 15.23 -20.65
C ASP A 377 19.51 15.90 -19.57
N ASP A 378 19.66 17.23 -19.64
CA ASP A 378 20.37 18.00 -18.62
C ASP A 378 19.65 17.98 -17.26
N TRP A 379 18.32 17.88 -17.28
CA TRP A 379 17.55 17.81 -16.05
C TRP A 379 17.86 16.53 -15.25
N LEU A 380 18.13 15.41 -15.94
CA LEU A 380 18.44 14.13 -15.30
C LEU A 380 19.72 14.16 -14.45
N LYS A 381 20.61 15.15 -14.61
CA LYS A 381 21.76 15.37 -13.72
C LYS A 381 21.36 15.44 -12.25
N ARG A 382 20.15 15.92 -11.97
CA ARG A 382 19.61 16.15 -10.61
C ARG A 382 19.28 14.83 -9.91
N LEU A 383 19.17 13.74 -10.66
CA LEU A 383 18.93 12.40 -10.16
C LEU A 383 20.24 11.65 -9.84
N SER A 384 21.39 12.22 -10.19
CA SER A 384 22.69 11.59 -9.95
C SER A 384 22.88 11.33 -8.45
N GLY A 385 23.23 10.09 -8.10
CA GLY A 385 23.50 9.70 -6.71
C GLY A 385 22.27 9.35 -5.87
N LEU A 386 21.05 9.44 -6.41
CA LEU A 386 19.82 8.99 -5.74
C LEU A 386 19.68 7.46 -5.76
N THR A 387 20.70 6.74 -5.26
CA THR A 387 20.84 5.27 -5.34
C THR A 387 19.73 4.49 -4.61
N THR A 388 18.94 5.17 -3.79
CA THR A 388 17.74 4.65 -3.12
C THR A 388 16.52 4.65 -4.03
N LEU A 389 16.57 5.28 -5.21
CA LEU A 389 15.45 5.34 -6.15
C LEU A 389 15.13 3.94 -6.70
N ARG A 390 13.84 3.68 -6.86
CA ARG A 390 13.28 2.36 -7.23
C ARG A 390 12.28 2.49 -8.37
N ARG A 391 11.58 3.61 -8.46
CA ARG A 391 10.71 3.94 -9.59
C ARG A 391 11.04 5.33 -10.13
N LEU A 392 11.13 5.42 -11.45
CA LEU A 392 11.33 6.67 -12.16
C LEU A 392 10.38 6.71 -13.36
N ASP A 393 9.37 7.59 -13.29
CA ASP A 393 8.47 7.88 -14.40
C ASP A 393 8.89 9.16 -15.11
N LEU A 394 9.36 9.02 -16.35
CA LEU A 394 9.76 10.09 -17.27
C LEU A 394 8.82 10.16 -18.47
N ALA A 395 7.62 9.58 -18.37
CA ALA A 395 6.72 9.53 -19.50
C ALA A 395 6.40 10.94 -20.02
N ASN A 396 6.38 11.07 -21.35
CA ASN A 396 6.09 12.32 -22.04
C ASN A 396 7.01 13.50 -21.62
N CYS A 397 8.26 13.22 -21.22
CA CYS A 397 9.32 14.21 -21.00
C CYS A 397 10.20 14.40 -22.25
N ALA A 398 10.90 15.53 -22.35
CA ALA A 398 11.83 15.88 -23.43
C ALA A 398 13.22 15.24 -23.31
N ILE A 399 13.25 13.95 -22.95
CA ILE A 399 14.47 13.15 -22.85
C ILE A 399 14.84 12.59 -24.23
N GLN A 400 16.01 12.94 -24.73
CA GLN A 400 16.52 12.51 -26.04
C GLN A 400 17.31 11.20 -25.93
N GLY A 401 18.00 10.99 -24.80
CA GLY A 401 18.61 9.71 -24.47
C GLY A 401 19.98 9.80 -23.79
N GLU A 402 20.80 10.80 -24.11
CA GLU A 402 22.14 10.97 -23.52
C GLU A 402 22.08 11.26 -22.02
N GLY A 403 21.00 11.92 -21.57
CA GLY A 403 20.75 12.18 -20.15
C GLY A 403 20.59 10.91 -19.31
N LEU A 404 20.27 9.75 -19.92
CA LEU A 404 20.13 8.48 -19.20
C LEU A 404 21.44 8.01 -18.56
N GLN A 405 22.59 8.54 -19.00
CA GLN A 405 23.87 8.28 -18.33
C GLN A 405 23.85 8.70 -16.84
N HIS A 406 23.07 9.72 -16.48
CA HIS A 406 22.98 10.22 -15.10
C HIS A 406 22.17 9.30 -14.19
N ILE A 407 21.35 8.40 -14.75
CA ILE A 407 20.61 7.38 -14.00
C ILE A 407 21.26 6.00 -14.05
N ALA A 408 22.35 5.81 -14.81
CA ALA A 408 23.01 4.52 -14.97
C ALA A 408 23.54 3.92 -13.66
N ALA A 409 23.87 4.78 -12.67
CA ALA A 409 24.35 4.36 -11.35
C ALA A 409 23.22 4.05 -10.34
N LEU A 410 21.94 4.20 -10.73
CA LEU A 410 20.79 3.90 -9.88
C LEU A 410 20.54 2.38 -9.85
N ALA A 411 21.51 1.60 -9.39
CA ALA A 411 21.52 0.14 -9.50
C ALA A 411 20.32 -0.55 -8.83
N GLY A 412 19.65 0.13 -7.90
CA GLY A 412 18.41 -0.36 -7.28
C GLY A 412 17.14 -0.10 -8.07
N LEU A 413 17.17 0.63 -9.19
CA LEU A 413 15.98 1.01 -9.96
C LEU A 413 15.25 -0.24 -10.48
N ARG A 414 13.96 -0.36 -10.14
CA ARG A 414 13.09 -1.49 -10.47
C ARG A 414 12.10 -1.14 -11.59
N GLU A 415 11.68 0.12 -11.68
CA GLU A 415 10.71 0.59 -12.66
C GLU A 415 11.21 1.84 -13.35
N LEU A 416 11.29 1.80 -14.68
CA LEU A 416 11.64 2.94 -15.52
C LEU A 416 10.60 3.08 -16.63
N ASN A 417 9.93 4.23 -16.68
CA ASN A 417 8.97 4.54 -17.73
C ASN A 417 9.50 5.68 -18.62
N LEU A 418 9.78 5.36 -19.88
CA LEU A 418 10.22 6.28 -20.93
C LEU A 418 9.13 6.44 -22.01
N THR A 419 7.89 6.04 -21.73
CA THR A 419 6.78 6.12 -22.69
C THR A 419 6.61 7.54 -23.22
N LEU A 420 6.33 7.71 -24.52
CA LEU A 420 6.15 9.02 -25.18
C LEU A 420 7.38 9.95 -25.14
N THR A 421 8.57 9.42 -24.88
CA THR A 421 9.82 10.18 -24.99
C THR A 421 10.48 9.98 -26.37
N PRO A 422 11.28 10.94 -26.85
CA PRO A 422 12.06 10.81 -28.09
C PRO A 422 13.16 9.72 -28.11
N VAL A 423 13.37 8.97 -27.03
CA VAL A 423 14.49 8.02 -26.91
C VAL A 423 14.53 6.97 -28.03
N SER A 424 15.74 6.63 -28.47
CA SER A 424 16.04 5.59 -29.47
C SER A 424 16.80 4.41 -28.86
N ASP A 425 17.11 3.40 -29.68
CA ASP A 425 17.87 2.21 -29.25
C ASP A 425 19.24 2.55 -28.65
N ASP A 426 19.93 3.58 -29.17
CA ASP A 426 21.25 4.01 -28.70
C ASP A 426 21.25 4.41 -27.22
N ALA A 427 20.14 4.99 -26.75
CA ALA A 427 19.99 5.42 -25.37
C ALA A 427 19.98 4.25 -24.36
N LEU A 428 19.55 3.05 -24.81
CA LEU A 428 19.43 1.87 -23.96
C LEU A 428 20.79 1.35 -23.46
N ARG A 429 21.91 1.74 -24.09
CA ARG A 429 23.28 1.39 -23.61
C ARG A 429 23.55 1.86 -22.18
N HIS A 430 22.88 2.92 -21.73
CA HIS A 430 23.03 3.46 -20.38
C HIS A 430 22.26 2.66 -19.32
N LEU A 431 21.35 1.76 -19.72
CA LEU A 431 20.48 1.03 -18.81
C LEU A 431 20.99 -0.37 -18.46
N GLY A 432 22.05 -0.87 -19.12
CA GLY A 432 22.59 -2.22 -18.89
C GLY A 432 23.11 -2.48 -17.46
N GLY A 433 23.42 -1.43 -16.70
CA GLY A 433 23.84 -1.53 -15.29
C GLY A 433 22.68 -1.65 -14.28
N LEU A 434 21.43 -1.45 -14.71
CA LEU A 434 20.25 -1.42 -13.84
C LEU A 434 19.72 -2.83 -13.56
N THR A 435 20.54 -3.70 -12.99
CA THR A 435 20.27 -5.14 -12.88
C THR A 435 19.05 -5.52 -12.03
N GLU A 436 18.54 -4.58 -11.22
CA GLU A 436 17.29 -4.73 -10.47
C GLU A 436 16.03 -4.33 -11.25
N LEU A 437 16.16 -3.89 -12.51
CA LEU A 437 15.04 -3.42 -13.33
C LEU A 437 14.08 -4.57 -13.66
N ARG A 438 12.80 -4.36 -13.34
CA ARG A 438 11.67 -5.28 -13.54
C ARG A 438 10.69 -4.77 -14.58
N ILE A 439 10.45 -3.47 -14.62
CA ILE A 439 9.48 -2.85 -15.54
C ILE A 439 10.18 -1.79 -16.39
N LEU A 440 10.07 -1.93 -17.70
CA LEU A 440 10.57 -0.98 -18.68
C LEU A 440 9.48 -0.56 -19.67
N GLY A 441 9.04 0.70 -19.57
CA GLY A 441 8.08 1.30 -20.49
C GLY A 441 8.77 2.03 -21.64
N LEU A 442 8.54 1.61 -22.88
CA LEU A 442 9.09 2.20 -24.11
C LEU A 442 7.98 2.48 -25.14
N ALA A 443 6.71 2.53 -24.72
CA ALA A 443 5.63 2.76 -25.66
C ALA A 443 5.76 4.14 -26.31
N SER A 444 5.52 4.24 -27.62
CA SER A 444 5.59 5.48 -28.39
C SER A 444 6.95 6.19 -28.33
N THR A 445 8.04 5.43 -28.18
CA THR A 445 9.41 5.92 -28.38
C THR A 445 9.89 5.66 -29.81
N GLN A 446 11.13 6.04 -30.12
CA GLN A 446 11.78 5.77 -31.42
C GLN A 446 12.56 4.44 -31.42
N CYS A 447 12.37 3.58 -30.41
CA CYS A 447 13.08 2.31 -30.31
C CYS A 447 12.58 1.29 -31.34
N THR A 448 13.50 0.77 -32.15
CA THR A 448 13.28 -0.37 -33.06
C THR A 448 13.40 -1.72 -32.35
N GLY A 449 13.86 -1.73 -31.11
CA GLY A 449 14.06 -2.93 -30.29
C GLY A 449 15.49 -3.47 -30.35
N THR A 450 16.30 -3.04 -31.32
CA THR A 450 17.69 -3.50 -31.47
C THR A 450 18.58 -3.11 -30.27
N GLY A 451 18.24 -2.04 -29.54
CA GLY A 451 18.96 -1.61 -28.34
C GLY A 451 18.89 -2.61 -27.18
N PHE A 452 18.00 -3.61 -27.23
CA PHE A 452 17.98 -4.73 -26.27
C PHE A 452 19.27 -5.56 -26.29
N ALA A 453 20.10 -5.43 -27.34
CA ALA A 453 21.44 -5.99 -27.35
C ALA A 453 22.31 -5.51 -26.17
N HIS A 454 22.03 -4.32 -25.62
CA HIS A 454 22.71 -3.76 -24.45
C HIS A 454 22.11 -4.21 -23.11
N LEU A 455 20.95 -4.87 -23.11
CA LEU A 455 20.15 -5.14 -21.90
C LEU A 455 20.22 -6.61 -21.45
N LYS A 456 21.16 -7.40 -21.96
CA LYS A 456 21.31 -8.84 -21.67
C LYS A 456 21.57 -9.15 -20.18
N SER A 457 22.09 -8.18 -19.44
CA SER A 457 22.33 -8.24 -17.99
C SER A 457 21.05 -8.11 -17.15
N LEU A 458 19.95 -7.63 -17.72
CA LEU A 458 18.70 -7.37 -17.01
C LEU A 458 17.90 -8.67 -16.80
N ARG A 459 18.41 -9.55 -15.93
CA ARG A 459 17.84 -10.88 -15.67
C ARG A 459 16.55 -10.86 -14.84
N LYS A 460 16.23 -9.72 -14.23
CA LYS A 460 15.03 -9.51 -13.40
C LYS A 460 13.89 -8.84 -14.17
N LEU A 461 14.03 -8.66 -15.49
CA LEU A 461 13.02 -8.00 -16.29
C LEU A 461 11.74 -8.86 -16.35
N GLU A 462 10.63 -8.25 -15.95
CA GLU A 462 9.32 -8.88 -15.84
C GLU A 462 8.41 -8.35 -16.94
N SER A 463 8.34 -7.03 -17.10
CA SER A 463 7.38 -6.37 -17.99
C SER A 463 8.05 -5.37 -18.92
N VAL A 464 7.83 -5.53 -20.22
CA VAL A 464 8.29 -4.59 -21.26
C VAL A 464 7.12 -4.18 -22.16
N ASN A 465 7.02 -2.88 -22.45
CA ASN A 465 5.99 -2.34 -23.35
C ASN A 465 6.61 -1.53 -24.49
N PHE A 466 6.31 -1.92 -25.73
CA PHE A 466 6.74 -1.36 -27.01
C PHE A 466 5.54 -0.96 -27.91
N HIS A 467 4.40 -0.63 -27.32
CA HIS A 467 3.25 -0.21 -28.11
C HIS A 467 3.54 1.07 -28.91
N PHE A 468 3.12 1.16 -30.18
CA PHE A 468 3.38 2.29 -31.08
C PHE A 468 4.87 2.65 -31.29
N THR A 469 5.76 1.67 -31.39
CA THR A 469 7.17 1.91 -31.72
C THR A 469 7.52 1.39 -33.12
N PRO A 470 8.64 1.81 -33.72
CA PRO A 470 9.14 1.24 -34.98
C PRO A 470 9.79 -0.15 -34.79
N LEU A 471 9.32 -0.95 -33.82
CA LEU A 471 9.80 -2.32 -33.57
C LEU A 471 9.68 -3.17 -34.83
N ASN A 472 10.76 -3.85 -35.19
CA ASN A 472 10.92 -4.66 -36.39
C ASN A 472 11.56 -6.04 -36.09
N ASP A 473 11.80 -6.84 -37.14
CA ASP A 473 12.33 -8.22 -37.02
C ASP A 473 13.67 -8.30 -36.29
N ALA A 474 14.61 -7.41 -36.61
CA ALA A 474 15.90 -7.34 -35.92
C ALA A 474 15.72 -6.97 -34.45
N GLY A 475 14.74 -6.12 -34.14
CA GLY A 475 14.33 -5.81 -32.77
C GLY A 475 13.81 -7.03 -32.02
N LEU A 476 12.90 -7.81 -32.62
CA LEU A 476 12.38 -9.04 -32.01
C LEU A 476 13.50 -10.08 -31.79
N GLN A 477 14.45 -10.17 -32.71
CA GLN A 477 15.66 -10.98 -32.52
C GLN A 477 16.49 -10.50 -31.33
N ALA A 478 16.73 -9.20 -31.16
CA ALA A 478 17.46 -8.67 -30.01
C ALA A 478 16.72 -8.89 -28.69
N ILE A 479 15.40 -8.65 -28.66
CA ILE A 479 14.54 -8.89 -27.50
C ILE A 479 14.58 -10.37 -27.07
N SER A 480 14.64 -11.31 -28.02
CA SER A 480 14.75 -12.76 -27.74
C SER A 480 15.95 -13.17 -26.86
N GLN A 481 16.95 -12.29 -26.73
CA GLN A 481 18.17 -12.51 -25.95
C GLN A 481 18.08 -12.01 -24.50
N VAL A 482 17.01 -11.31 -24.14
CA VAL A 482 16.75 -10.83 -22.77
C VAL A 482 15.60 -11.66 -22.19
N PRO A 483 15.78 -12.34 -21.05
CA PRO A 483 14.73 -13.17 -20.47
C PRO A 483 13.64 -12.29 -19.85
N ILE A 484 12.47 -12.23 -20.47
CA ILE A 484 11.31 -11.50 -19.95
C ILE A 484 10.38 -12.51 -19.27
N SER A 485 10.15 -12.33 -17.97
CA SER A 485 9.56 -13.39 -17.12
C SER A 485 8.04 -13.29 -16.90
N ASP A 486 7.38 -12.25 -17.42
CA ASP A 486 5.95 -12.05 -17.19
C ASP A 486 5.22 -11.46 -18.39
N ARG A 487 5.50 -10.21 -18.78
CA ARG A 487 4.73 -9.48 -19.79
C ARG A 487 5.59 -8.86 -20.90
N LEU A 488 5.21 -9.10 -22.15
CA LEU A 488 5.76 -8.44 -23.33
C LEU A 488 4.61 -7.91 -24.18
N TRP A 489 4.49 -6.60 -24.28
CA TRP A 489 3.39 -5.93 -24.97
C TRP A 489 3.89 -5.06 -26.10
N PHE A 490 3.42 -5.31 -27.32
CA PHE A 490 3.78 -4.54 -28.50
C PHE A 490 2.66 -4.66 -29.55
N ALA A 491 2.20 -3.51 -30.02
CA ALA A 491 1.23 -3.43 -31.10
C ALA A 491 1.37 -2.08 -31.79
N HIS A 492 0.81 -1.96 -32.99
CA HIS A 492 1.04 -0.87 -33.92
C HIS A 492 2.52 -0.69 -34.24
N THR A 493 3.22 -1.83 -34.40
CA THR A 493 4.63 -1.92 -34.79
C THR A 493 4.76 -2.50 -36.21
N ARG A 494 5.97 -2.80 -36.68
CA ARG A 494 6.23 -3.21 -38.07
C ARG A 494 7.21 -4.38 -38.15
N PHE A 495 6.71 -5.59 -37.93
CA PHE A 495 7.47 -6.84 -38.05
C PHE A 495 6.74 -7.86 -38.96
N THR A 496 7.48 -8.82 -39.50
CA THR A 496 6.99 -9.92 -40.34
C THR A 496 6.70 -11.18 -39.52
N ASP A 497 5.95 -12.12 -40.08
CA ASP A 497 5.67 -13.39 -39.41
C ASP A 497 6.97 -14.18 -39.13
N GLU A 498 7.97 -14.11 -40.02
CA GLU A 498 9.30 -14.68 -39.83
C GLU A 498 10.06 -14.02 -38.68
N GLY A 499 9.99 -12.70 -38.54
CA GLY A 499 10.64 -11.97 -37.44
C GLY A 499 10.13 -12.39 -36.06
N ALA A 500 8.84 -12.72 -35.95
CA ALA A 500 8.24 -13.19 -34.70
C ALA A 500 8.71 -14.59 -34.28
N ALA A 501 9.28 -15.39 -35.18
CA ALA A 501 9.77 -16.75 -34.88
C ALA A 501 10.83 -16.77 -33.77
N HIS A 502 11.52 -15.66 -33.53
CA HIS A 502 12.49 -15.50 -32.44
C HIS A 502 11.84 -15.53 -31.04
N LEU A 503 10.55 -15.19 -30.91
CA LEU A 503 9.86 -15.11 -29.62
C LEU A 503 9.67 -16.46 -28.93
N LYS A 504 9.84 -17.58 -29.64
CA LYS A 504 9.80 -18.93 -29.05
C LYS A 504 10.82 -19.14 -27.92
N SER A 505 11.86 -18.31 -27.82
CA SER A 505 12.86 -18.38 -26.74
C SER A 505 12.35 -17.79 -25.41
N GLN A 506 11.28 -17.00 -25.42
CA GLN A 506 10.70 -16.34 -24.24
C GLN A 506 9.87 -17.31 -23.39
N THR A 507 10.50 -18.40 -22.96
CA THR A 507 9.88 -19.55 -22.29
C THR A 507 9.27 -19.24 -20.92
N GLN A 508 9.61 -18.10 -20.33
CA GLN A 508 9.06 -17.64 -19.05
C GLN A 508 7.87 -16.68 -19.22
N LEU A 509 7.54 -16.28 -20.45
CA LEU A 509 6.52 -15.28 -20.72
C LEU A 509 5.12 -15.83 -20.40
N LYS A 510 4.35 -15.05 -19.62
CA LYS A 510 2.97 -15.40 -19.22
C LYS A 510 1.92 -14.56 -19.92
N ARG A 511 2.27 -13.35 -20.34
CA ARG A 511 1.33 -12.37 -20.89
C ARG A 511 1.91 -11.70 -22.12
N CYS A 512 1.20 -11.75 -23.24
CA CYS A 512 1.67 -11.18 -24.49
C CYS A 512 0.59 -10.36 -25.17
N GLY A 513 0.94 -9.15 -25.60
CA GLY A 513 0.17 -8.42 -26.60
C GLY A 513 1.03 -8.36 -27.85
N ILE A 514 0.52 -8.88 -28.97
CA ILE A 514 1.24 -8.95 -30.25
C ILE A 514 0.41 -8.28 -31.34
N GLY A 515 0.99 -7.30 -32.03
CA GLY A 515 0.36 -6.58 -33.13
C GLY A 515 1.37 -6.01 -34.10
N SER A 516 1.21 -6.33 -35.39
CA SER A 516 1.99 -5.75 -36.48
C SER A 516 1.05 -5.10 -37.48
N ALA A 517 1.34 -3.85 -37.83
CA ALA A 517 0.70 -3.15 -38.94
C ALA A 517 1.40 -3.43 -40.28
N ASP A 518 2.44 -4.28 -40.31
CA ASP A 518 3.09 -4.69 -41.54
C ASP A 518 2.14 -5.54 -42.40
N LYS A 519 2.13 -5.27 -43.71
CA LYS A 519 1.28 -6.00 -44.68
C LYS A 519 1.75 -7.43 -44.90
N ALA A 520 3.03 -7.73 -44.62
CA ALA A 520 3.58 -9.07 -44.68
C ALA A 520 3.20 -9.93 -43.47
N SER A 521 2.55 -9.35 -42.45
CA SER A 521 2.08 -10.12 -41.31
C SER A 521 0.61 -10.51 -41.46
N SER A 522 0.29 -11.75 -41.11
CA SER A 522 -0.99 -12.39 -41.43
C SER A 522 -1.66 -13.13 -40.26
N GLY A 523 -1.04 -13.11 -39.08
CA GLY A 523 -1.42 -13.90 -37.91
C GLY A 523 -0.55 -15.15 -37.72
N GLU A 524 0.27 -15.53 -38.71
CA GLU A 524 1.18 -16.66 -38.60
C GLU A 524 2.28 -16.42 -37.54
N ALA A 525 2.62 -15.17 -37.23
CA ALA A 525 3.52 -14.83 -36.13
C ALA A 525 3.11 -15.46 -34.79
N VAL A 526 1.81 -15.65 -34.54
CA VAL A 526 1.27 -16.26 -33.30
C VAL A 526 1.72 -17.71 -33.15
N ALA A 527 2.09 -18.40 -34.24
CA ALA A 527 2.63 -19.77 -34.19
C ALA A 527 3.85 -19.89 -33.25
N ALA A 528 4.69 -18.84 -33.19
CA ALA A 528 5.87 -18.78 -32.32
C ALA A 528 5.54 -18.82 -30.83
N LEU A 529 4.31 -18.47 -30.45
CA LEU A 529 3.85 -18.37 -29.06
C LEU A 529 3.20 -19.67 -28.55
N THR A 530 2.90 -20.63 -29.44
CA THR A 530 2.08 -21.82 -29.14
C THR A 530 2.66 -22.76 -28.07
N LYS A 531 3.97 -22.68 -27.80
CA LYS A 531 4.67 -23.49 -26.80
C LYS A 531 5.01 -22.73 -25.52
N LEU A 532 4.68 -21.44 -25.46
CA LEU A 532 4.93 -20.61 -24.29
C LEU A 532 3.83 -20.82 -23.23
N PRO A 533 4.13 -20.67 -21.94
CA PRO A 533 3.17 -20.84 -20.85
C PRO A 533 2.26 -19.60 -20.70
N LEU A 534 1.70 -19.10 -21.81
CA LEU A 534 0.89 -17.89 -21.81
C LEU A 534 -0.46 -18.14 -21.13
N GLU A 535 -0.80 -17.23 -20.22
CA GLU A 535 -2.08 -17.17 -19.50
C GLU A 535 -2.98 -16.05 -20.07
N ASP A 536 -2.38 -15.02 -20.67
CA ASP A 536 -3.05 -13.84 -21.22
C ASP A 536 -2.47 -13.47 -22.59
N LEU A 537 -3.31 -13.38 -23.62
CA LEU A 537 -2.91 -13.06 -24.97
C LEU A 537 -3.86 -12.02 -25.58
N ALA A 538 -3.31 -10.93 -26.09
CA ALA A 538 -4.02 -10.01 -26.95
C ALA A 538 -3.46 -10.08 -28.37
N LEU A 539 -4.34 -10.27 -29.35
CA LEU A 539 -4.00 -10.18 -30.76
C LEU A 539 -4.50 -8.82 -31.27
N LEU A 540 -3.58 -8.04 -31.81
CA LEU A 540 -3.84 -6.69 -32.32
C LEU A 540 -3.39 -6.59 -33.79
N ASP A 541 -3.85 -5.56 -34.49
CA ASP A 541 -3.53 -5.33 -35.91
C ASP A 541 -3.71 -6.59 -36.77
N ASN A 542 -2.77 -6.89 -37.66
CA ASN A 542 -2.80 -8.05 -38.55
C ASN A 542 -2.55 -9.39 -37.83
N GLN A 543 -2.59 -9.44 -36.50
CA GLN A 543 -2.60 -10.69 -35.71
C GLN A 543 -4.01 -11.13 -35.33
N ALA A 544 -4.97 -10.19 -35.30
CA ALA A 544 -6.36 -10.46 -34.96
C ALA A 544 -7.12 -11.03 -36.18
N THR A 545 -6.63 -12.15 -36.71
CA THR A 545 -7.12 -12.83 -37.92
C THR A 545 -7.60 -14.25 -37.59
N PRO A 546 -8.34 -14.93 -38.49
CA PRO A 546 -8.67 -16.34 -38.31
C PRO A 546 -7.43 -17.24 -38.09
N SER A 547 -6.30 -16.98 -38.79
CA SER A 547 -5.06 -17.74 -38.58
C SER A 547 -4.45 -17.47 -37.20
N GLY A 548 -4.33 -16.19 -36.81
CA GLY A 548 -3.83 -15.83 -35.48
C GLY A 548 -4.66 -16.45 -34.36
N LEU A 549 -5.98 -16.46 -34.51
CA LEU A 549 -6.89 -17.09 -33.56
C LEU A 549 -6.76 -18.63 -33.54
N ALA A 550 -6.56 -19.26 -34.70
CA ALA A 550 -6.32 -20.69 -34.81
C ALA A 550 -5.00 -21.13 -34.15
N HIS A 551 -3.95 -20.30 -34.19
CA HIS A 551 -2.72 -20.53 -33.44
C HIS A 551 -2.89 -20.26 -31.95
N ALA A 552 -3.57 -19.18 -31.57
CA ALA A 552 -3.88 -18.88 -30.17
C ALA A 552 -4.66 -20.03 -29.49
N ALA A 553 -5.59 -20.66 -30.20
CA ALA A 553 -6.35 -21.81 -29.72
C ALA A 553 -5.48 -23.04 -29.35
N LYS A 554 -4.23 -23.11 -29.86
CA LYS A 554 -3.27 -24.18 -29.55
C LYS A 554 -2.50 -23.94 -28.24
N ILE A 555 -2.64 -22.76 -27.61
CA ILE A 555 -2.00 -22.43 -26.33
C ILE A 555 -2.84 -23.01 -25.20
N ALA A 556 -2.46 -24.20 -24.71
CA ALA A 556 -3.25 -24.96 -23.74
C ALA A 556 -3.42 -24.26 -22.37
N THR A 557 -2.50 -23.35 -22.02
CA THR A 557 -2.51 -22.62 -20.74
C THR A 557 -3.34 -21.33 -20.77
N LEU A 558 -3.85 -20.93 -21.94
CA LEU A 558 -4.41 -19.61 -22.14
C LEU A 558 -5.74 -19.44 -21.40
N ARG A 559 -5.82 -18.43 -20.52
CA ARG A 559 -7.01 -18.12 -19.70
C ARG A 559 -7.74 -16.87 -20.18
N ARG A 560 -7.02 -15.92 -20.77
CA ARG A 560 -7.59 -14.70 -21.32
C ARG A 560 -7.17 -14.51 -22.76
N LEU A 561 -8.13 -14.20 -23.62
CA LEU A 561 -7.90 -13.90 -25.03
C LEU A 561 -8.63 -12.62 -25.41
N ASP A 562 -7.87 -11.62 -25.88
CA ASP A 562 -8.37 -10.34 -26.33
C ASP A 562 -8.17 -10.19 -27.84
N VAL A 563 -9.29 -10.10 -28.57
CA VAL A 563 -9.38 -9.79 -30.00
C VAL A 563 -10.44 -8.71 -30.21
N SER A 564 -10.39 -7.65 -29.39
CA SER A 564 -11.38 -6.55 -29.39
C SER A 564 -11.43 -5.73 -30.69
N HIS A 565 -10.43 -5.88 -31.56
CA HIS A 565 -10.43 -5.28 -32.90
C HIS A 565 -9.99 -6.30 -33.95
N ALA A 566 -10.95 -7.14 -34.38
CA ALA A 566 -10.68 -8.28 -35.25
C ALA A 566 -11.57 -8.27 -36.52
N PRO A 567 -11.39 -7.29 -37.43
CA PRO A 567 -12.29 -7.06 -38.57
C PRO A 567 -12.35 -8.21 -39.59
N THR A 568 -11.45 -9.18 -39.51
CA THR A 568 -11.39 -10.33 -40.40
C THR A 568 -11.86 -11.63 -39.75
N VAL A 569 -12.16 -11.64 -38.45
CA VAL A 569 -12.65 -12.83 -37.73
C VAL A 569 -14.13 -13.04 -38.03
N THR A 570 -14.47 -14.26 -38.43
CA THR A 570 -15.83 -14.71 -38.81
C THR A 570 -16.31 -15.85 -37.90
N ASP A 571 -17.53 -16.36 -38.16
CA ASP A 571 -18.14 -17.48 -37.45
C ASP A 571 -17.25 -18.74 -37.41
N ASP A 572 -16.47 -18.99 -38.46
CA ASP A 572 -15.62 -20.18 -38.59
C ASP A 572 -14.55 -20.29 -37.49
N SER A 573 -14.19 -19.17 -36.87
CA SER A 573 -13.20 -19.15 -35.79
C SER A 573 -13.80 -19.50 -34.42
N MET A 574 -15.12 -19.35 -34.24
CA MET A 574 -15.76 -19.51 -32.92
C MET A 574 -15.72 -20.94 -32.38
N PRO A 575 -15.88 -22.01 -33.20
CA PRO A 575 -15.68 -23.38 -32.73
C PRO A 575 -14.28 -23.64 -32.16
N LEU A 576 -13.23 -22.99 -32.69
CA LEU A 576 -11.87 -23.12 -32.17
C LEU A 576 -11.76 -22.53 -30.77
N VAL A 577 -12.31 -21.32 -30.57
CA VAL A 577 -12.36 -20.65 -29.27
C VAL A 577 -13.15 -21.47 -28.26
N ALA A 578 -14.28 -22.04 -28.67
CA ALA A 578 -15.12 -22.88 -27.82
C ALA A 578 -14.38 -24.14 -27.29
N GLN A 579 -13.39 -24.64 -28.03
CA GLN A 579 -12.61 -25.83 -27.66
C GLN A 579 -11.37 -25.54 -26.80
N MET A 580 -11.06 -24.27 -26.53
CA MET A 580 -9.91 -23.91 -25.71
C MET A 580 -10.11 -24.40 -24.26
N PRO A 581 -9.20 -25.22 -23.71
CA PRO A 581 -9.46 -26.00 -22.50
C PRO A 581 -9.47 -25.17 -21.20
N MET A 582 -8.74 -24.04 -21.18
CA MET A 582 -8.55 -23.21 -19.99
C MET A 582 -9.05 -21.78 -20.17
N LEU A 583 -9.68 -21.43 -21.30
CA LEU A 583 -10.07 -20.06 -21.60
C LEU A 583 -11.24 -19.64 -20.70
N GLU A 584 -11.02 -18.66 -19.83
CA GLU A 584 -12.01 -18.14 -18.88
C GLU A 584 -12.61 -16.82 -19.35
N GLU A 585 -11.84 -16.01 -20.06
CA GLU A 585 -12.19 -14.64 -20.45
C GLU A 585 -11.91 -14.43 -21.94
N PHE A 586 -12.95 -14.10 -22.70
CA PHE A 586 -12.84 -13.83 -24.14
C PHE A 586 -13.41 -12.45 -24.46
N LYS A 587 -12.61 -11.59 -25.10
CA LYS A 587 -13.06 -10.30 -25.63
C LYS A 587 -13.01 -10.34 -27.13
N LEU A 588 -14.16 -10.09 -27.74
CA LEU A 588 -14.33 -10.06 -29.18
C LEU A 588 -14.94 -8.72 -29.56
N GLY A 589 -14.35 -8.04 -30.53
CA GLY A 589 -14.90 -6.79 -30.99
C GLY A 589 -14.54 -6.46 -32.42
N SER A 590 -15.37 -5.61 -33.04
CA SER A 590 -15.25 -5.22 -34.44
C SER A 590 -15.18 -6.40 -35.43
N ALA A 591 -15.71 -7.58 -35.07
CA ALA A 591 -15.63 -8.80 -35.87
C ALA A 591 -16.81 -8.96 -36.84
N GLN A 592 -16.67 -9.88 -37.79
CA GLN A 592 -17.72 -10.31 -38.72
C GLN A 592 -18.43 -11.58 -38.23
N VAL A 593 -18.61 -11.69 -36.92
CA VAL A 593 -19.32 -12.80 -36.27
C VAL A 593 -20.81 -12.49 -36.23
N THR A 594 -21.62 -13.51 -36.50
CA THR A 594 -23.09 -13.47 -36.44
C THR A 594 -23.62 -14.19 -35.21
N ASP A 595 -24.93 -14.14 -34.99
CA ASP A 595 -25.60 -14.95 -33.98
C ASP A 595 -25.25 -16.44 -34.08
N ALA A 596 -25.06 -16.97 -35.29
CA ALA A 596 -24.71 -18.39 -35.51
C ALA A 596 -23.31 -18.72 -34.97
N GLY A 597 -22.31 -17.88 -35.28
CA GLY A 597 -20.97 -18.02 -34.71
C GLY A 597 -20.97 -17.86 -33.20
N LEU A 598 -21.72 -16.88 -32.67
CA LEU A 598 -21.86 -16.68 -31.24
C LEU A 598 -22.40 -17.93 -30.52
N GLN A 599 -23.40 -18.62 -31.11
CA GLN A 599 -23.94 -19.86 -30.53
C GLN A 599 -22.91 -20.98 -30.43
N SER A 600 -21.85 -20.97 -31.24
CA SER A 600 -20.78 -21.98 -31.13
C SER A 600 -20.06 -21.93 -29.78
N LEU A 601 -20.06 -20.77 -29.11
CA LEU A 601 -19.46 -20.62 -27.78
C LEU A 601 -20.24 -21.34 -26.67
N ALA A 602 -21.49 -21.78 -26.94
CA ALA A 602 -22.25 -22.62 -26.02
C ALA A 602 -21.52 -23.94 -25.70
N ALA A 603 -20.68 -24.44 -26.62
CA ALA A 603 -19.89 -25.65 -26.41
C ALA A 603 -18.68 -25.47 -25.46
N SER A 604 -18.31 -24.23 -25.12
CA SER A 604 -17.18 -23.98 -24.23
C SER A 604 -17.45 -24.50 -22.83
N LYS A 605 -16.46 -25.17 -22.23
CA LYS A 605 -16.56 -25.71 -20.86
C LYS A 605 -15.87 -24.84 -19.82
N SER A 606 -15.03 -23.90 -20.24
CA SER A 606 -14.19 -23.09 -19.37
C SER A 606 -14.58 -21.61 -19.35
N LEU A 607 -15.23 -21.12 -20.42
CA LEU A 607 -15.50 -19.68 -20.57
C LEU A 607 -16.48 -19.20 -19.51
N LYS A 608 -16.08 -18.16 -18.77
CA LYS A 608 -16.83 -17.54 -17.66
C LYS A 608 -17.28 -16.13 -17.99
N LYS A 609 -16.52 -15.40 -18.81
CA LYS A 609 -16.83 -14.02 -19.19
C LYS A 609 -16.61 -13.79 -20.68
N LEU A 610 -17.59 -13.15 -21.30
CA LEU A 610 -17.59 -12.78 -22.70
C LEU A 610 -17.86 -11.27 -22.83
N TRP A 611 -16.93 -10.56 -23.46
CA TRP A 611 -17.13 -9.16 -23.84
C TRP A 611 -17.31 -9.06 -25.35
N LEU A 612 -18.38 -8.41 -25.76
CA LEU A 612 -18.74 -8.16 -27.15
C LEU A 612 -18.80 -6.65 -27.36
N SER A 613 -18.09 -6.13 -28.36
CA SER A 613 -18.12 -4.69 -28.66
C SER A 613 -18.11 -4.40 -30.16
N GLY A 614 -19.05 -3.58 -30.63
CA GLY A 614 -19.06 -3.12 -32.02
C GLY A 614 -19.19 -4.22 -33.08
N ILE A 615 -19.87 -5.33 -32.78
CA ILE A 615 -20.11 -6.44 -33.71
C ILE A 615 -21.52 -6.31 -34.27
N LYS A 616 -21.64 -5.99 -35.56
CA LYS A 616 -22.95 -5.73 -36.20
C LYS A 616 -23.79 -7.00 -36.40
N GLY A 617 -23.15 -8.16 -36.53
CA GLY A 617 -23.82 -9.43 -36.83
C GLY A 617 -24.44 -10.11 -35.61
N ILE A 618 -24.12 -9.66 -34.40
CA ILE A 618 -24.67 -10.20 -33.15
C ILE A 618 -25.85 -9.34 -32.72
N THR A 619 -27.02 -9.96 -32.62
CA THR A 619 -28.26 -9.30 -32.20
C THR A 619 -28.53 -9.51 -30.71
N PRO A 620 -29.39 -8.68 -30.08
CA PRO A 620 -29.86 -8.95 -28.72
C PRO A 620 -30.51 -10.32 -28.57
N ALA A 621 -31.18 -10.83 -29.60
CA ALA A 621 -31.80 -12.15 -29.59
C ALA A 621 -30.75 -13.27 -29.56
N GLY A 622 -29.68 -13.16 -30.34
CA GLY A 622 -28.58 -14.13 -30.30
C GLY A 622 -27.83 -14.13 -28.96
N ILE A 623 -27.66 -12.96 -28.34
CA ILE A 623 -27.09 -12.85 -26.98
C ILE A 623 -28.00 -13.57 -25.97
N GLU A 624 -29.32 -13.32 -26.00
CA GLU A 624 -30.27 -14.01 -25.13
C GLU A 624 -30.29 -15.52 -25.36
N GLN A 625 -30.18 -15.97 -26.61
CA GLN A 625 -30.07 -17.39 -26.92
C GLN A 625 -28.83 -18.03 -26.27
N LEU A 626 -27.67 -17.35 -26.32
CA LEU A 626 -26.47 -17.84 -25.67
C LEU A 626 -26.59 -17.80 -24.14
N ARG A 627 -27.21 -16.75 -23.56
CA ARG A 627 -27.50 -16.68 -22.12
C ARG A 627 -28.35 -17.85 -21.65
N ASN A 628 -29.37 -18.23 -22.43
CA ASN A 628 -30.21 -19.38 -22.12
C ASN A 628 -29.44 -20.71 -22.21
N ALA A 629 -28.51 -20.83 -23.17
CA ALA A 629 -27.67 -22.01 -23.31
C ALA A 629 -26.57 -22.11 -22.23
N ARG A 630 -26.11 -20.96 -21.71
CA ARG A 630 -25.03 -20.84 -20.71
C ARG A 630 -25.40 -19.81 -19.63
N PRO A 631 -26.33 -20.12 -18.70
CA PRO A 631 -26.82 -19.16 -17.70
C PRO A 631 -25.75 -18.63 -16.75
N GLU A 632 -24.65 -19.36 -16.57
CA GLU A 632 -23.51 -18.98 -15.74
C GLU A 632 -22.47 -18.09 -16.45
N LEU A 633 -22.55 -17.96 -17.78
CA LEU A 633 -21.65 -17.13 -18.58
C LEU A 633 -22.03 -15.65 -18.43
N VAL A 634 -21.10 -14.85 -17.92
CA VAL A 634 -21.29 -13.39 -17.82
C VAL A 634 -21.02 -12.74 -19.17
N ILE A 635 -22.07 -12.26 -19.83
CA ILE A 635 -21.98 -11.59 -21.14
C ILE A 635 -22.17 -10.08 -20.97
N GLN A 636 -21.13 -9.31 -21.32
CA GLN A 636 -21.17 -7.86 -21.44
C GLN A 636 -21.14 -7.47 -22.92
N ALA A 637 -22.17 -6.79 -23.40
CA ALA A 637 -22.27 -6.32 -24.77
C ALA A 637 -22.42 -4.79 -24.79
N GLN A 638 -21.64 -4.12 -25.64
CA GLN A 638 -21.65 -2.67 -25.84
C GLN A 638 -21.74 -2.29 -27.32
#